data_AF-A0A371CIQ8-F1
#
_entry.id   AF-A0A371CIQ8-F1
#
_cell.length_a   1.000
_cell.length_b   1.000
_cell.length_c   1.000
_cell.angle_alpha   90.00
_cell.angle_beta   90.00
_cell.angle_gamma   90.00
#
_symmetry.space_group_name_H-M   'P 1'
#
loop_
_entity.id
_entity.type
_entity.pdbx_description
1 polymer ?
#
loop_
_entity_poly.entity_id
_entity_poly.type
_entity_poly.pdbx_seq_one_letter_code
_entity_poly.pdbx_strand_id
1 'polypeptide(L)'
;MECNNATGNLEAVKARGSTRAELGYAEMFIEVKPDPHHDFFVDPPAAGNDDDGETHDFFATSEDATFNRRRNRAFGQHISYATEIFARQYRVKLFTVSMSGSCAQFLRWDRSGCIVSEAFDIREHPEVLCEFLWRFSQTTSEVRGHDPTICAALLQEEELFRDTLRAHVAFQLGIQGDGLDHAMREHYHPGCVSVVSVLAHGEAANADSLHRFLVSRPVVSPLNLTGRSTRGFWGVDASTRRVVFLKDTWRSSSSETEGEVLHRLGEAGVRNVPSVSWHGDVPNRIPDTEYHIPREFMQCSIVDEYCSDPWVSRIAGNNVIVGKYWHYRMVLNTVGYGLARINGTEELLHAAYDVFHALINAHEHASRLHRDISVGNIVLVREQGRDIRRGYLVDWDASCKTDDAGEAVDVGRAGTWLFMSNRMLAARAVTIKHTLQDDLESLLYVVLYCAFLYLPHNLSKQDLFRTVRLFFEDARFINGRIAGGQGKLDNASSRTYTKPVKFNAPLKEWLDAFMDYCNPPNGMPMSGEDPWTELQLLNKFWADFLQTHTLEQNDRQVHEHLHITDECEDPAQPGRSVSSDVISLGKRPSEEYGVDDARITKKSRRAAAVPAPMRPLRRSERIRGQQERPKLTRLTRSVAREPTKCRMSRRDTQAARRK
;
A
#
# COMPACT_ATOMS: atom_id res chain seq x y z
N MET A 1 -1.88 -30.90 12.92
CA MET A 1 -1.42 -29.94 13.95
C MET A 1 -2.22 -28.67 13.77
N GLU A 2 -3.14 -28.36 14.69
CA GLU A 2 -3.92 -27.11 14.62
C GLU A 2 -2.98 -25.92 14.84
N CYS A 3 -2.84 -25.06 13.83
CA CYS A 3 -2.11 -23.80 13.94
C CYS A 3 -2.89 -22.86 14.86
N ASN A 4 -2.48 -22.83 16.13
CA ASN A 4 -3.17 -22.13 17.19
C ASN A 4 -2.71 -20.66 17.26
N ASN A 5 -3.03 -19.88 16.21
CA ASN A 5 -2.68 -18.46 16.10
C ASN A 5 -3.25 -17.61 17.25
N ALA A 6 -4.41 -18.01 17.81
CA ALA A 6 -5.06 -17.28 18.89
C ALA A 6 -4.28 -17.31 20.21
N THR A 7 -3.67 -18.44 20.57
CA THR A 7 -2.82 -18.55 21.78
C THR A 7 -1.50 -17.79 21.62
N GLY A 8 -0.91 -17.81 20.41
CA GLY A 8 0.30 -17.04 20.12
C GLY A 8 0.08 -15.52 20.21
N ASN A 9 -1.07 -15.02 19.73
CA ASN A 9 -1.44 -13.62 19.85
C ASN A 9 -1.62 -13.19 21.32
N LEU A 10 -2.22 -14.05 22.16
CA LEU A 10 -2.40 -13.76 23.59
C LEU A 10 -1.06 -13.72 24.33
N GLU A 11 -0.11 -14.60 24.00
CA GLU A 11 1.24 -14.59 24.56
C GLU A 11 2.03 -13.36 24.13
N ALA A 12 1.93 -12.96 22.85
CA ALA A 12 2.55 -11.74 22.34
C ALA A 12 2.01 -10.47 23.03
N VAL A 13 0.70 -10.40 23.26
CA VAL A 13 0.05 -9.30 23.99
C VAL A 13 0.46 -9.30 25.47
N LYS A 14 0.58 -10.48 26.11
CA LYS A 14 0.98 -10.59 27.53
C LYS A 14 2.47 -10.30 27.77
N ALA A 15 3.34 -10.59 26.80
CA ALA A 15 4.78 -10.38 26.91
C ALA A 15 5.16 -8.88 26.92
N ARG A 16 4.30 -8.01 26.35
CA ARG A 16 4.49 -6.56 26.35
C ARG A 16 3.78 -5.96 27.55
N GLY A 17 4.51 -5.69 28.63
CA GLY A 17 3.98 -5.14 29.90
C GLY A 17 3.39 -3.72 29.85
N SER A 18 2.82 -3.27 28.72
CA SER A 18 2.14 -1.98 28.59
C SER A 18 0.62 -2.19 28.52
N THR A 19 -0.13 -1.32 29.20
CA THR A 19 -1.61 -1.32 29.27
C THR A 19 -2.32 -0.94 27.96
N ARG A 20 -1.64 -1.00 26.80
CA ARG A 20 -2.27 -0.75 25.50
C ARG A 20 -2.84 -2.06 24.94
N ALA A 21 -4.15 -2.11 24.76
CA ALA A 21 -4.78 -3.14 23.94
C ALA A 21 -4.24 -2.99 22.51
N GLU A 22 -3.37 -3.91 22.08
CA GLU A 22 -2.86 -3.94 20.70
C GLU A 22 -3.95 -4.53 19.79
N LEU A 23 -4.90 -3.67 19.38
CA LEU A 23 -6.08 -4.04 18.61
C LEU A 23 -5.77 -4.82 17.32
N GLY A 24 -4.58 -4.61 16.76
CA GLY A 24 -4.10 -5.33 15.59
C GLY A 24 -3.94 -6.85 15.75
N TYR A 25 -3.91 -7.37 16.99
CA TYR A 25 -3.87 -8.80 17.28
C TYR A 25 -5.22 -9.36 17.75
N ALA A 26 -6.29 -8.54 17.71
CA ALA A 26 -7.62 -8.99 18.07
C ALA A 26 -8.15 -10.03 17.06
N GLU A 27 -8.85 -11.04 17.56
CA GLU A 27 -9.54 -12.01 16.69
C GLU A 27 -10.73 -11.36 15.96
N MET A 28 -11.38 -10.43 16.66
CA MET A 28 -12.51 -9.59 16.28
C MET A 28 -12.57 -8.42 17.27
N PHE A 29 -13.21 -7.30 16.91
CA PHE A 29 -13.57 -6.25 17.86
C PHE A 29 -15.05 -5.88 17.79
N ILE A 30 -15.55 -5.31 18.89
CA ILE A 30 -16.88 -4.73 19.00
C ILE A 30 -16.70 -3.24 19.25
N GLU A 31 -17.10 -2.40 18.30
CA GLU A 31 -17.08 -0.95 18.47
C GLU A 31 -18.43 -0.50 19.02
N VAL A 32 -18.44 0.03 20.24
CA VAL A 32 -19.66 0.48 20.92
C VAL A 32 -19.72 1.99 20.95
N LYS A 33 -20.78 2.54 20.38
CA LYS A 33 -21.10 3.97 20.44
C LYS A 33 -22.36 4.18 21.28
N PRO A 34 -22.34 5.13 22.22
CA PRO A 34 -23.45 5.30 23.17
C PRO A 34 -24.70 5.90 22.53
N ASP A 35 -24.56 6.60 21.40
CA ASP A 35 -25.64 7.31 20.73
C ASP A 35 -26.10 6.51 19.49
N PRO A 36 -27.39 6.10 19.41
CA PRO A 36 -27.97 5.47 18.22
C PRO A 36 -27.77 6.29 16.93
N HIS A 37 -27.69 7.62 17.02
CA HIS A 37 -27.46 8.50 15.88
C HIS A 37 -26.06 8.35 15.28
N HIS A 38 -25.15 7.62 15.91
CA HIS A 38 -23.85 7.31 15.32
C HIS A 38 -23.85 6.03 14.48
N ASP A 39 -25.02 5.43 14.23
CA ASP A 39 -25.13 4.37 13.23
C ASP A 39 -24.69 4.88 11.85
N PHE A 40 -23.89 4.07 11.18
CA PHE A 40 -23.36 4.38 9.87
C PHE A 40 -24.36 4.03 8.77
N PHE A 41 -25.08 2.94 9.01
CA PHE A 41 -25.80 2.21 7.99
C PHE A 41 -27.31 2.44 8.17
N VAL A 42 -28.04 2.32 7.07
CA VAL A 42 -29.49 2.29 7.09
C VAL A 42 -29.91 0.99 6.43
N ASP A 43 -30.74 0.23 7.13
CA ASP A 43 -31.29 -1.01 6.56
C ASP A 43 -32.30 -0.69 5.46
N PRO A 44 -32.36 -1.51 4.40
CA PRO A 44 -33.34 -1.35 3.36
C PRO A 44 -34.76 -1.53 3.92
N PRO A 45 -35.77 -0.81 3.39
CA PRO A 45 -37.15 -1.02 3.78
C PRO A 45 -37.58 -2.47 3.48
N ALA A 46 -38.41 -3.06 4.34
CA ALA A 46 -38.88 -4.43 4.19
C ALA A 46 -39.51 -4.66 2.80
N ALA A 47 -39.28 -5.84 2.21
CA ALA A 47 -39.52 -6.23 0.81
C ALA A 47 -40.98 -6.21 0.29
N GLY A 48 -41.88 -5.40 0.89
CA GLY A 48 -43.28 -5.26 0.51
C GLY A 48 -43.64 -3.99 -0.28
N ASN A 49 -42.70 -3.05 -0.47
CA ASN A 49 -42.93 -1.83 -1.26
C ASN A 49 -42.08 -1.88 -2.54
N ASP A 50 -42.70 -2.28 -3.65
CA ASP A 50 -42.07 -2.50 -4.96
C ASP A 50 -41.42 -1.24 -5.60
N ASP A 51 -41.42 -0.07 -4.94
CA ASP A 51 -40.94 1.22 -5.48
C ASP A 51 -39.80 1.86 -4.64
N ASP A 52 -39.54 1.39 -3.41
CA ASP A 52 -38.62 2.07 -2.46
C ASP A 52 -37.16 1.58 -2.55
N GLY A 53 -36.92 0.35 -3.04
CA GLY A 53 -35.58 -0.25 -3.12
C GLY A 53 -34.61 0.50 -4.05
N GLU A 54 -35.11 1.17 -5.09
CA GLU A 54 -34.28 1.97 -6.00
C GLU A 54 -33.78 3.29 -5.38
N THR A 55 -34.41 3.76 -4.29
CA THR A 55 -34.10 5.06 -3.67
C THR A 55 -33.29 4.95 -2.38
N HIS A 56 -33.11 3.73 -1.86
CA HIS A 56 -32.40 3.49 -0.61
C HIS A 56 -30.89 3.67 -0.75
N ASP A 57 -30.32 4.50 0.12
CA ASP A 57 -28.87 4.71 0.23
C ASP A 57 -28.36 4.03 1.50
N PHE A 58 -27.29 3.26 1.34
CA PHE A 58 -26.68 2.47 2.40
C PHE A 58 -26.19 3.33 3.57
N PHE A 59 -25.83 4.59 3.31
CA PHE A 59 -25.39 5.52 4.35
C PHE A 59 -26.48 6.54 4.70
N ALA A 60 -26.72 6.73 6.01
CA ALA A 60 -27.72 7.67 6.52
C ALA A 60 -27.46 9.11 6.07
N THR A 61 -28.19 9.65 5.09
CA THR A 61 -27.99 11.03 4.63
C THR A 61 -28.70 12.04 5.54
N SER A 62 -28.00 13.14 5.85
CA SER A 62 -28.56 14.26 6.64
C SER A 62 -28.13 15.59 6.03
N GLU A 63 -28.99 16.61 6.09
CA GLU A 63 -28.61 17.99 5.75
C GLU A 63 -27.62 18.58 6.78
N ASP A 64 -27.51 17.99 7.97
CA ASP A 64 -26.56 18.43 9.00
C ASP A 64 -25.12 18.00 8.66
N ALA A 65 -24.33 18.95 8.18
CA ALA A 65 -22.92 18.77 7.88
C ALA A 65 -22.06 18.39 9.10
N THR A 66 -22.52 18.66 10.33
CA THR A 66 -21.82 18.24 11.55
C THR A 66 -22.09 16.77 11.87
N PHE A 67 -23.34 16.31 11.69
CA PHE A 67 -23.73 14.91 11.77
C PHE A 67 -22.92 14.05 10.79
N ASN A 68 -22.93 14.42 9.50
CA ASN A 68 -22.19 13.69 8.46
C ASN A 68 -20.69 13.59 8.76
N ARG A 69 -20.08 14.65 9.30
CA ARG A 69 -18.66 14.64 9.69
C ARG A 69 -18.37 13.70 10.86
N ARG A 70 -19.23 13.68 11.89
CA ARG A 70 -19.08 12.77 13.04
C ARG A 70 -19.23 11.32 12.61
N ARG A 71 -20.27 11.01 11.82
CA ARG A 71 -20.52 9.68 11.23
C ARG A 71 -19.32 9.21 10.41
N ASN A 72 -18.85 10.03 9.46
CA ASN A 72 -17.70 9.67 8.62
C ASN A 72 -16.43 9.45 9.44
N ARG A 73 -16.20 10.25 10.49
CA ARG A 73 -15.06 10.06 11.40
C ARG A 73 -15.15 8.75 12.16
N ALA A 74 -16.32 8.41 12.68
CA ALA A 74 -16.52 7.17 13.40
C ALA A 74 -16.39 5.95 12.45
N PHE A 75 -16.88 6.02 11.20
CA PHE A 75 -16.73 4.92 10.26
C PHE A 75 -15.27 4.73 9.84
N GLY A 76 -14.57 5.85 9.58
CA GLY A 76 -13.14 5.84 9.33
C GLY A 76 -12.34 5.26 10.51
N GLN A 77 -12.78 5.47 11.75
CA GLN A 77 -12.19 4.84 12.93
C GLN A 77 -12.41 3.31 12.92
N HIS A 78 -13.63 2.83 12.66
CA HIS A 78 -13.90 1.41 12.52
C HIS A 78 -13.03 0.74 11.44
N ILE A 79 -12.93 1.38 10.27
CA ILE A 79 -12.07 0.93 9.17
C ILE A 79 -10.61 0.89 9.60
N SER A 80 -10.12 1.90 10.33
CA SER A 80 -8.73 1.94 10.80
C SER A 80 -8.38 0.74 11.68
N TYR A 81 -9.32 0.28 12.51
CA TYR A 81 -9.13 -0.91 13.34
C TYR A 81 -9.07 -2.19 12.51
N ALA A 82 -9.95 -2.34 11.52
CA ALA A 82 -9.90 -3.45 10.58
C ALA A 82 -8.58 -3.45 9.78
N THR A 83 -8.15 -2.29 9.29
CA THR A 83 -6.86 -2.11 8.60
C THR A 83 -5.68 -2.55 9.46
N GLU A 84 -5.63 -2.15 10.73
CA GLU A 84 -4.55 -2.57 11.65
C GLU A 84 -4.50 -4.10 11.85
N ILE A 85 -5.67 -4.75 11.95
CA ILE A 85 -5.74 -6.23 12.04
C ILE A 85 -5.22 -6.87 10.75
N PHE A 86 -5.69 -6.40 9.60
CA PHE A 86 -5.24 -6.85 8.29
C PHE A 86 -3.79 -6.46 7.95
N ALA A 87 -3.14 -5.59 8.72
CA ALA A 87 -1.72 -5.25 8.57
C ALA A 87 -0.83 -6.16 9.42
N ARG A 88 -1.32 -6.62 10.58
CA ARG A 88 -0.53 -7.40 11.57
C ARG A 88 -0.80 -8.89 11.56
N GLN A 89 -1.94 -9.33 11.03
CA GLN A 89 -2.31 -10.74 10.94
C GLN A 89 -2.45 -11.18 9.49
N TYR A 90 -2.18 -12.45 9.20
CA TYR A 90 -2.44 -13.05 7.89
C TYR A 90 -3.93 -13.43 7.80
N ARG A 91 -4.73 -12.51 7.26
CA ARG A 91 -6.18 -12.64 7.17
C ARG A 91 -6.65 -12.62 5.72
N VAL A 92 -7.53 -13.57 5.39
CA VAL A 92 -8.31 -13.59 4.13
C VAL A 92 -9.63 -12.85 4.28
N LYS A 93 -10.18 -12.82 5.51
CA LYS A 93 -11.39 -12.08 5.89
C LYS A 93 -11.35 -11.71 7.37
N LEU A 94 -12.19 -10.76 7.77
CA LEU A 94 -12.35 -10.33 9.16
C LEU A 94 -13.82 -10.11 9.49
N PHE A 95 -14.23 -10.54 10.67
CA PHE A 95 -15.55 -10.18 11.22
C PHE A 95 -15.40 -9.11 12.29
N THR A 96 -16.31 -8.13 12.29
CA THR A 96 -16.37 -7.07 13.32
C THR A 96 -17.83 -6.81 13.71
N VAL A 97 -18.05 -6.17 14.85
CA VAL A 97 -19.38 -5.78 15.31
C VAL A 97 -19.42 -4.26 15.52
N SER A 98 -20.42 -3.60 14.95
CA SER A 98 -20.73 -2.19 15.22
C SER A 98 -21.96 -2.14 16.12
N MET A 99 -21.92 -1.32 17.17
CA MET A 99 -23.06 -1.10 18.05
C MET A 99 -23.30 0.40 18.23
N SER A 100 -24.55 0.83 18.05
CA SER A 100 -24.98 2.22 18.27
C SER A 100 -26.22 2.22 19.17
N GLY A 101 -26.06 2.66 20.42
CA GLY A 101 -27.07 2.47 21.45
C GLY A 101 -27.27 0.98 21.75
N SER A 102 -28.45 0.44 21.48
CA SER A 102 -28.74 -1.01 21.59
C SER A 102 -28.79 -1.73 20.26
N CYS A 103 -28.72 -1.02 19.14
CA CYS A 103 -28.70 -1.66 17.84
C CYS A 103 -27.29 -2.18 17.56
N ALA A 104 -27.18 -3.41 17.08
CA ALA A 104 -25.94 -4.05 16.69
C ALA A 104 -26.02 -4.54 15.24
N GLN A 105 -24.87 -4.56 14.57
CA GLN A 105 -24.70 -5.10 13.22
C GLN A 105 -23.40 -5.89 13.14
N PHE A 106 -23.41 -6.95 12.34
CA PHE A 106 -22.22 -7.72 12.00
C PHE A 106 -21.65 -7.23 10.67
N LEU A 107 -20.33 -7.13 10.60
CA LEU A 107 -19.60 -6.74 9.41
C LEU A 107 -18.64 -7.86 9.02
N ARG A 108 -18.62 -8.22 7.74
CA ARG A 108 -17.64 -9.14 7.14
C ARG A 108 -16.81 -8.38 6.11
N TRP A 109 -15.52 -8.24 6.39
CA TRP A 109 -14.53 -7.60 5.53
C TRP A 109 -13.73 -8.64 4.76
N ASP A 110 -13.42 -8.33 3.50
CA ASP A 110 -12.31 -8.95 2.77
C ASP A 110 -11.59 -7.89 1.93
N ARG A 111 -10.74 -8.31 0.99
CA ARG A 111 -9.93 -7.39 0.18
C ARG A 111 -10.71 -6.68 -0.93
N SER A 112 -11.93 -7.07 -1.26
CA SER A 112 -12.76 -6.30 -2.21
C SER A 112 -13.68 -5.31 -1.50
N GLY A 113 -14.20 -5.64 -0.31
CA GLY A 113 -15.08 -4.72 0.41
C GLY A 113 -15.61 -5.24 1.75
N CYS A 114 -16.83 -4.82 2.09
CA CYS A 114 -17.52 -5.17 3.33
C CYS A 114 -18.98 -5.53 3.07
N ILE A 115 -19.47 -6.57 3.74
CA ILE A 115 -20.90 -6.91 3.83
C ILE A 115 -21.35 -6.59 5.26
N VAL A 116 -22.54 -6.03 5.41
CA VAL A 116 -23.12 -5.65 6.71
C VAL A 116 -24.48 -6.31 6.87
N SER A 117 -24.77 -6.87 8.04
CA SER A 117 -26.08 -7.41 8.36
C SER A 117 -27.11 -6.30 8.59
N GLU A 118 -28.40 -6.63 8.51
CA GLU A 118 -29.44 -5.79 9.09
C GLU A 118 -29.15 -5.53 10.59
N ALA A 119 -29.57 -4.36 11.07
CA ALA A 119 -29.46 -3.99 12.47
C ALA A 119 -30.50 -4.74 13.31
N PHE A 120 -30.09 -5.13 14.51
CA PHE A 120 -30.97 -5.76 15.49
C PHE A 120 -30.77 -5.15 16.87
N ASP A 121 -31.85 -4.96 17.63
CA ASP A 121 -31.77 -4.47 19.00
C ASP A 121 -31.37 -5.61 19.94
N ILE A 122 -30.22 -5.50 20.61
CA ILE A 122 -29.70 -6.53 21.52
C ILE A 122 -30.57 -6.75 22.78
N ARG A 123 -31.50 -5.84 23.08
CA ARG A 123 -32.44 -5.96 24.20
C ARG A 123 -33.67 -6.76 23.81
N GLU A 124 -34.05 -6.72 22.54
CA GLU A 124 -35.19 -7.45 21.99
C GLU A 124 -34.76 -8.83 21.47
N HIS A 125 -33.61 -8.87 20.79
CA HIS A 125 -33.04 -10.06 20.15
C HIS A 125 -31.61 -10.38 20.64
N PRO A 126 -31.39 -10.56 21.97
CA PRO A 126 -30.06 -10.88 22.51
C PRO A 126 -29.47 -12.17 21.95
N GLU A 127 -30.31 -13.12 21.56
CA GLU A 127 -29.93 -14.42 21.02
C GLU A 127 -29.02 -14.30 19.79
N VAL A 128 -29.23 -13.29 18.94
CA VAL A 128 -28.48 -13.10 17.69
C VAL A 128 -27.00 -12.82 17.98
N LEU A 129 -26.72 -11.88 18.89
CA LEU A 129 -25.34 -11.55 19.30
C LEU A 129 -24.72 -12.71 20.09
N CYS A 130 -25.46 -13.31 21.02
CA CYS A 130 -24.96 -14.42 21.82
C CYS A 130 -24.60 -15.64 20.96
N GLU A 131 -25.45 -15.99 20.01
CA GLU A 131 -25.23 -17.11 19.09
C GLU A 131 -24.04 -16.84 18.16
N PHE A 132 -23.96 -15.65 17.59
CA PHE A 132 -22.81 -15.27 16.75
C PHE A 132 -21.49 -15.40 17.52
N LEU A 133 -21.40 -14.83 18.73
CA LEU A 133 -20.19 -14.89 19.56
C LEU A 133 -19.87 -16.33 19.98
N TRP A 134 -20.89 -17.12 20.33
CA TRP A 134 -20.72 -18.53 20.66
C TRP A 134 -20.15 -19.30 19.48
N ARG A 135 -20.79 -19.23 18.30
CA ARG A 135 -20.33 -19.92 17.07
C ARG A 135 -18.92 -19.44 16.66
N PHE A 136 -18.66 -18.14 16.72
CA PHE A 136 -17.34 -17.57 16.44
C PHE A 136 -16.27 -18.15 17.38
N SER A 137 -16.56 -18.31 18.68
CA SER A 137 -15.62 -18.89 19.66
C SER A 137 -15.35 -20.38 19.47
N GLN A 138 -16.25 -21.11 18.80
CA GLN A 138 -16.14 -22.56 18.58
C GLN A 138 -15.61 -22.92 17.19
N THR A 139 -15.66 -21.99 16.24
CA THR A 139 -15.21 -22.25 14.87
C THR A 139 -13.68 -22.21 14.72
N THR A 140 -13.17 -22.77 13.62
CA THR A 140 -11.73 -22.86 13.33
C THR A 140 -11.12 -21.49 12.99
N SER A 141 -9.80 -21.36 13.13
CA SER A 141 -9.06 -20.15 12.74
C SER A 141 -9.30 -19.76 11.27
N GLU A 142 -9.41 -20.75 10.37
CA GLU A 142 -9.75 -20.57 8.95
C GLU A 142 -11.12 -19.91 8.77
N VAL A 143 -12.15 -20.41 9.47
CA VAL A 143 -13.49 -19.82 9.39
C VAL A 143 -13.51 -18.42 10.00
N ARG A 144 -12.72 -18.15 11.05
CA ARG A 144 -12.50 -16.79 11.58
C ARG A 144 -11.71 -15.88 10.63
N GLY A 145 -11.12 -16.44 9.59
CA GLY A 145 -10.49 -15.72 8.49
C GLY A 145 -8.97 -15.66 8.51
N HIS A 146 -8.29 -16.48 9.34
CA HIS A 146 -6.84 -16.66 9.24
C HIS A 146 -6.49 -17.46 7.98
N ASP A 147 -5.36 -17.12 7.36
CA ASP A 147 -4.82 -17.88 6.24
C ASP A 147 -4.20 -19.20 6.74
N PRO A 148 -4.75 -20.38 6.36
CA PRO A 148 -4.26 -21.67 6.84
C PRO A 148 -2.99 -22.15 6.13
N THR A 149 -2.52 -21.43 5.12
CA THR A 149 -1.28 -21.74 4.39
C THR A 149 -0.03 -21.15 5.07
N ILE A 150 -0.23 -20.47 6.21
CA ILE A 150 0.81 -19.84 7.02
C ILE A 150 0.77 -20.41 8.44
N CYS A 151 1.93 -20.71 9.00
CA CYS A 151 2.06 -21.15 10.39
C CYS A 151 3.29 -20.53 11.08
N ALA A 152 3.36 -20.66 12.41
CA ALA A 152 4.56 -20.26 13.15
C ALA A 152 5.74 -21.18 12.81
N ALA A 153 6.94 -20.60 12.69
CA ALA A 153 8.15 -21.37 12.49
C ALA A 153 8.61 -22.08 13.77
N LEU A 154 9.29 -23.21 13.61
CA LEU A 154 9.98 -23.88 14.70
C LEU A 154 11.22 -23.07 15.13
N LEU A 155 11.70 -23.29 16.36
CA LEU A 155 12.90 -22.59 16.87
C LEU A 155 14.12 -22.78 15.98
N GLN A 156 14.32 -23.99 15.44
CA GLN A 156 15.44 -24.28 14.52
C GLN A 156 15.27 -23.58 13.17
N GLU A 157 14.03 -23.41 12.70
CA GLU A 157 13.73 -22.65 11.48
C GLU A 157 14.00 -21.16 11.70
N GLU A 158 13.63 -20.61 12.86
CA GLU A 158 13.95 -19.22 13.20
C GLU A 158 15.46 -18.97 13.32
N GLU A 159 16.21 -19.88 13.92
CA GLU A 159 17.69 -19.79 13.96
C GLU A 159 18.28 -19.79 12.54
N LEU A 160 17.83 -20.71 11.68
CA LEU A 160 18.24 -20.75 10.28
C LEU A 160 17.91 -19.44 9.54
N PHE A 161 16.69 -18.93 9.72
CA PHE A 161 16.25 -17.66 9.12
C PHE A 161 17.17 -16.52 9.54
N ARG A 162 17.36 -16.35 10.85
CA ARG A 162 18.17 -15.27 11.43
C ARG A 162 19.60 -15.32 10.90
N ASP A 163 20.24 -16.48 10.92
CA ASP A 163 21.66 -16.60 10.58
C ASP A 163 21.89 -16.41 9.07
N THR A 164 21.01 -16.98 8.24
CA THR A 164 21.05 -16.82 6.77
C THR A 164 20.82 -15.37 6.36
N LEU A 165 19.80 -14.74 6.95
CA LEU A 165 19.47 -13.34 6.70
C LEU A 165 20.59 -12.39 7.15
N ARG A 166 21.18 -12.63 8.32
CA ARG A 166 22.30 -11.84 8.84
C ARG A 166 23.50 -11.86 7.90
N ALA A 167 23.86 -13.02 7.38
CA ALA A 167 24.93 -13.15 6.39
C ALA A 167 24.62 -12.36 5.10
N HIS A 168 23.38 -12.43 4.63
CA HIS A 168 22.95 -11.72 3.42
C HIS A 168 22.93 -10.20 3.60
N VAL A 169 22.39 -9.69 4.71
CA VAL A 169 22.37 -8.24 5.02
C VAL A 169 23.80 -7.69 5.14
N ALA A 170 24.67 -8.41 5.86
CA ALA A 170 26.08 -8.04 5.99
C ALA A 170 26.77 -7.96 4.61
N PHE A 171 26.48 -8.91 3.72
CA PHE A 171 27.00 -8.90 2.36
C PHE A 171 26.45 -7.72 1.55
N GLN A 172 25.12 -7.55 1.48
CA GLN A 172 24.49 -6.50 0.66
C GLN A 172 24.96 -5.10 1.04
N LEU A 173 25.04 -4.80 2.34
CA LEU A 173 25.40 -3.47 2.85
C LEU A 173 26.92 -3.30 3.09
N GLY A 174 27.69 -4.37 3.18
CA GLY A 174 29.12 -4.29 3.51
C GLY A 174 29.41 -3.81 4.94
N ILE A 175 28.49 -4.04 5.87
CA ILE A 175 28.56 -3.57 7.27
C ILE A 175 28.71 -4.73 8.27
N GLN A 176 29.20 -4.43 9.47
CA GLN A 176 29.40 -5.37 10.58
C GLN A 176 29.04 -4.71 11.92
N GLY A 177 29.01 -5.49 13.00
CA GLY A 177 28.77 -4.99 14.38
C GLY A 177 27.38 -4.36 14.57
N ASP A 178 27.31 -3.28 15.35
CA ASP A 178 26.04 -2.64 15.74
C ASP A 178 25.21 -2.14 14.54
N GLY A 179 25.87 -1.71 13.45
CA GLY A 179 25.20 -1.31 12.21
C GLY A 179 24.45 -2.47 11.56
N LEU A 180 25.02 -3.68 11.60
CA LEU A 180 24.37 -4.89 11.13
C LEU A 180 23.17 -5.26 12.01
N ASP A 181 23.29 -5.12 13.33
CA ASP A 181 22.18 -5.37 14.24
C ASP A 181 21.01 -4.40 14.01
N HIS A 182 21.30 -3.15 13.65
CA HIS A 182 20.28 -2.18 13.25
C HIS A 182 19.60 -2.60 11.93
N ALA A 183 20.38 -2.85 10.87
CA ALA A 183 19.85 -3.25 9.57
C ALA A 183 19.03 -4.56 9.65
N MET A 184 19.42 -5.50 10.53
CA MET A 184 18.67 -6.73 10.75
C MET A 184 17.25 -6.48 11.28
N ARG A 185 17.02 -5.43 12.08
CA ARG A 185 15.70 -5.10 12.62
C ARG A 185 14.70 -4.63 11.56
N GLU A 186 15.18 -4.23 10.38
CA GLU A 186 14.31 -3.91 9.25
C GLU A 186 13.57 -5.15 8.73
N HIS A 187 14.21 -6.32 8.80
CA HIS A 187 13.75 -7.56 8.16
C HIS A 187 13.37 -8.68 9.14
N TYR A 188 13.87 -8.62 10.38
CA TYR A 188 13.69 -9.66 11.40
C TYR A 188 13.16 -9.10 12.72
N HIS A 189 12.16 -9.78 13.29
CA HIS A 189 11.74 -9.60 14.67
C HIS A 189 11.82 -10.95 15.40
N PRO A 190 12.55 -11.04 16.53
CA PRO A 190 12.63 -12.26 17.31
C PRO A 190 11.27 -12.80 17.74
N GLY A 191 11.08 -14.12 17.64
CA GLY A 191 9.83 -14.82 17.96
C GLY A 191 8.69 -14.55 16.98
N CYS A 192 8.97 -13.92 15.83
CA CYS A 192 7.98 -13.58 14.82
C CYS A 192 8.40 -14.09 13.43
N VAL A 193 8.98 -15.29 13.36
CA VAL A 193 9.21 -15.99 12.09
C VAL A 193 8.01 -16.89 11.80
N SER A 194 7.51 -16.82 10.58
CA SER A 194 6.40 -17.62 10.07
C SER A 194 6.85 -18.43 8.86
N VAL A 195 6.27 -19.60 8.69
CA VAL A 195 6.41 -20.41 7.50
C VAL A 195 5.26 -20.11 6.56
N VAL A 196 5.58 -19.75 5.33
CA VAL A 196 4.63 -19.48 4.25
C VAL A 196 4.78 -20.58 3.21
N SER A 197 3.67 -21.22 2.86
CA SER A 197 3.65 -22.22 1.80
C SER A 197 3.25 -21.58 0.46
N VAL A 198 3.94 -21.97 -0.61
CA VAL A 198 3.68 -21.50 -1.97
C VAL A 198 3.50 -22.72 -2.86
N LEU A 199 2.33 -22.82 -3.50
CA LEU A 199 2.02 -23.83 -4.51
C LEU A 199 2.41 -23.30 -5.89
N ALA A 200 3.14 -24.10 -6.67
CA ALA A 200 3.50 -23.76 -8.04
C ALA A 200 2.26 -23.57 -8.93
N HIS A 201 2.33 -22.58 -9.82
CA HIS A 201 1.22 -22.16 -10.65
C HIS A 201 0.79 -23.28 -11.61
N GLY A 202 -0.50 -23.63 -11.58
CA GLY A 202 -1.09 -24.64 -12.45
C GLY A 202 -0.74 -26.09 -12.08
N GLU A 203 0.04 -26.31 -11.03
CA GLU A 203 0.47 -27.64 -10.60
C GLU A 203 -0.48 -28.26 -9.57
N ALA A 204 -0.57 -29.59 -9.57
CA ALA A 204 -1.23 -30.32 -8.49
C ALA A 204 -0.41 -30.19 -7.20
N ALA A 205 -1.07 -30.07 -6.05
CA ALA A 205 -0.36 -29.94 -4.77
C ALA A 205 0.28 -31.28 -4.38
N ASN A 206 1.60 -31.35 -4.38
CA ASN A 206 2.41 -32.49 -3.96
C ASN A 206 3.74 -32.01 -3.35
N ALA A 207 4.63 -32.94 -3.00
CA ALA A 207 5.90 -32.59 -2.36
C ALA A 207 6.88 -31.80 -3.26
N ASP A 208 6.73 -31.91 -4.58
CA ASP A 208 7.61 -31.26 -5.56
C ASP A 208 7.08 -29.90 -6.01
N SER A 209 5.78 -29.64 -5.86
CA SER A 209 5.11 -28.39 -6.27
C SER A 209 4.70 -27.49 -5.10
N LEU A 210 4.88 -27.94 -3.85
CA LEU A 210 4.60 -27.16 -2.66
C LEU A 210 5.90 -26.83 -1.92
N HIS A 211 6.25 -25.55 -1.87
CA HIS A 211 7.49 -25.10 -1.23
C HIS A 211 7.24 -24.26 0.02
N ARG A 212 8.14 -24.35 0.99
CA ARG A 212 8.05 -23.64 2.29
C ARG A 212 9.13 -22.56 2.39
N PHE A 213 8.71 -21.35 2.73
CA PHE A 213 9.58 -20.19 2.94
C PHE A 213 9.42 -19.64 4.34
N LEU A 214 10.52 -19.19 4.94
CA LEU A 214 10.54 -18.55 6.24
C LEU A 214 10.52 -17.04 6.05
N VAL A 215 9.59 -16.33 6.69
CA VAL A 215 9.48 -14.87 6.64
C VAL A 215 9.31 -14.28 8.03
N SER A 216 9.66 -13.02 8.23
CA SER A 216 9.44 -12.32 9.50
C SER A 216 8.78 -10.96 9.29
N ARG A 217 9.57 -9.88 9.24
CA ARG A 217 9.01 -8.54 9.08
C ARG A 217 8.80 -8.23 7.60
N PRO A 218 7.62 -7.74 7.20
CA PRO A 218 7.43 -7.23 5.86
C PRO A 218 8.24 -5.94 5.67
N VAL A 219 8.93 -5.83 4.53
CA VAL A 219 9.56 -4.57 4.07
C VAL A 219 8.55 -3.63 3.41
N VAL A 220 7.42 -4.19 2.97
CA VAL A 220 6.28 -3.46 2.40
C VAL A 220 5.03 -3.99 3.06
N SER A 221 4.21 -3.11 3.66
CA SER A 221 2.94 -3.49 4.28
C SER A 221 1.85 -2.51 3.83
N PRO A 222 0.65 -3.00 3.47
CA PRO A 222 -0.42 -2.11 3.02
C PRO A 222 -1.03 -1.36 4.21
N LEU A 223 -1.28 -0.07 4.02
CA LEU A 223 -2.13 0.75 4.90
C LEU A 223 -3.57 0.88 4.38
N ASN A 224 -3.90 0.13 3.32
CA ASN A 224 -5.22 0.09 2.72
C ASN A 224 -5.91 -1.23 3.07
N LEU A 225 -7.21 -1.15 3.35
CA LEU A 225 -8.02 -2.34 3.67
C LEU A 225 -8.31 -3.18 2.41
N THR A 226 -8.66 -2.51 1.32
CA THR A 226 -9.09 -3.13 0.06
C THR A 226 -8.06 -2.99 -1.07
N GLY A 227 -8.23 -3.79 -2.12
CA GLY A 227 -7.32 -3.87 -3.25
C GLY A 227 -6.17 -4.84 -3.02
N ARG A 228 -5.05 -4.61 -3.73
CA ARG A 228 -3.93 -5.56 -3.81
C ARG A 228 -3.31 -5.92 -2.47
N SER A 229 -3.30 -4.98 -1.53
CA SER A 229 -2.83 -5.21 -0.16
C SER A 229 -1.46 -5.93 -0.09
N THR A 230 -0.55 -5.55 -1.00
CA THR A 230 0.74 -6.22 -1.21
C THR A 230 1.61 -6.18 0.03
N ARG A 231 2.08 -7.35 0.47
CA ARG A 231 3.16 -7.50 1.44
C ARG A 231 4.40 -8.05 0.76
N GLY A 232 5.55 -7.45 1.05
CA GLY A 232 6.85 -7.90 0.57
C GLY A 232 7.72 -8.33 1.73
N PHE A 233 8.40 -9.47 1.63
CA PHE A 233 9.25 -10.02 2.67
C PHE A 233 10.62 -10.37 2.11
N TRP A 234 11.66 -10.13 2.90
CA TRP A 234 12.89 -10.89 2.76
C TRP A 234 12.66 -12.24 3.46
N GLY A 235 12.61 -13.29 2.67
CA GLY A 235 12.38 -14.65 3.11
C GLY A 235 13.64 -15.52 3.02
N VAL A 236 13.62 -16.67 3.67
CA VAL A 236 14.64 -17.71 3.52
C VAL A 236 13.99 -18.98 3.01
N ASP A 237 14.53 -19.51 1.91
CA ASP A 237 14.24 -20.86 1.49
C ASP A 237 14.99 -21.84 2.41
N ALA A 238 14.23 -22.58 3.22
CA ALA A 238 14.78 -23.49 4.20
C ALA A 238 15.60 -24.64 3.56
N SER A 239 15.28 -25.01 2.32
CA SER A 239 15.94 -26.11 1.60
C SER A 239 17.27 -25.69 1.00
N THR A 240 17.32 -24.53 0.34
CA THR A 240 18.52 -24.04 -0.36
C THR A 240 19.37 -23.11 0.50
N ARG A 241 18.86 -22.66 1.66
CA ARG A 241 19.47 -21.66 2.54
C ARG A 241 19.81 -20.36 1.82
N ARG A 242 18.94 -19.96 0.89
CA ARG A 242 19.06 -18.69 0.16
C ARG A 242 18.04 -17.69 0.65
N VAL A 243 18.45 -16.43 0.69
CA VAL A 243 17.51 -15.32 0.88
C VAL A 243 16.78 -15.07 -0.44
N VAL A 244 15.46 -14.94 -0.36
CA VAL A 244 14.55 -14.70 -1.47
C VAL A 244 13.63 -13.52 -1.13
N PHE A 245 12.96 -12.95 -2.12
CA PHE A 245 11.92 -11.95 -1.90
C PHE A 245 10.56 -12.60 -2.11
N LEU A 246 9.73 -12.67 -1.07
CA LEU A 246 8.37 -13.19 -1.13
C LEU A 246 7.38 -12.03 -1.21
N LYS A 247 6.61 -11.98 -2.30
CA LYS A 247 5.49 -11.06 -2.53
C LYS A 247 4.18 -11.80 -2.28
N ASP A 248 3.36 -11.28 -1.37
CA ASP A 248 2.04 -11.78 -0.99
C ASP A 248 1.00 -10.71 -1.36
N THR A 249 0.10 -10.99 -2.30
CA THR A 249 -0.74 -9.95 -2.93
C THR A 249 -2.11 -10.47 -3.37
N TRP A 250 -3.06 -9.56 -3.50
CA TRP A 250 -4.40 -9.83 -4.01
C TRP A 250 -4.51 -9.29 -5.44
N ARG A 251 -4.33 -10.17 -6.43
CA ARG A 251 -4.37 -9.78 -7.84
C ARG A 251 -5.81 -9.70 -8.35
N SER A 252 -6.06 -8.82 -9.31
CA SER A 252 -7.33 -8.86 -10.05
C SER A 252 -7.34 -10.06 -11.00
N SER A 253 -8.47 -10.31 -11.66
CA SER A 253 -8.64 -11.41 -12.63
C SER A 253 -7.96 -11.16 -13.98
N SER A 254 -6.73 -10.63 -14.00
CA SER A 254 -5.93 -10.56 -15.24
C SER A 254 -5.69 -11.97 -15.79
N SER A 255 -5.62 -12.07 -17.13
CA SER A 255 -5.36 -13.33 -17.83
C SER A 255 -3.91 -13.81 -17.66
N GLU A 256 -2.98 -12.89 -17.48
CA GLU A 256 -1.56 -13.17 -17.26
C GLU A 256 -1.18 -12.75 -15.83
N THR A 257 -0.51 -13.65 -15.10
CA THR A 257 0.02 -13.37 -13.77
C THR A 257 1.42 -12.76 -13.85
N GLU A 258 1.81 -11.97 -12.86
CA GLU A 258 3.14 -11.34 -12.81
C GLU A 258 4.28 -12.38 -12.88
N GLY A 259 4.11 -13.54 -12.24
CA GLY A 259 5.08 -14.64 -12.32
C GLY A 259 5.27 -15.17 -13.74
N GLU A 260 4.19 -15.33 -14.51
CA GLU A 260 4.29 -15.71 -15.93
C GLU A 260 4.96 -14.63 -16.77
N VAL A 261 4.68 -13.35 -16.50
CA VAL A 261 5.36 -12.23 -17.18
C VAL A 261 6.86 -12.33 -16.97
N LEU A 262 7.31 -12.46 -15.72
CA LEU A 262 8.73 -12.54 -15.40
C LEU A 262 9.39 -13.80 -15.95
N HIS A 263 8.71 -14.95 -15.96
CA HIS A 263 9.20 -16.16 -16.63
C HIS A 263 9.46 -15.92 -18.13
N ARG A 264 8.48 -15.33 -18.84
CA ARG A 264 8.62 -15.01 -20.27
C ARG A 264 9.72 -14.00 -20.54
N LEU A 265 9.89 -12.98 -19.69
CA LEU A 265 11.00 -12.03 -19.78
C LEU A 265 12.36 -12.75 -19.62
N GLY A 266 12.45 -13.69 -18.68
CA GLY A 266 13.63 -14.53 -18.49
C GLY A 266 13.95 -15.41 -19.70
N GLU A 267 12.93 -16.07 -20.28
CA GLU A 267 13.06 -16.89 -21.49
C GLU A 267 13.48 -16.07 -22.72
N ALA A 268 12.99 -14.83 -22.83
CA ALA A 268 13.39 -13.87 -23.86
C ALA A 268 14.79 -13.25 -23.63
N GLY A 269 15.47 -13.63 -22.55
CA GLY A 269 16.83 -13.15 -22.23
C GLY A 269 16.86 -11.67 -21.81
N VAL A 270 15.75 -11.15 -21.28
CA VAL A 270 15.70 -9.78 -20.75
C VAL A 270 16.60 -9.69 -19.53
N ARG A 271 17.54 -8.74 -19.54
CA ARG A 271 18.51 -8.54 -18.47
C ARG A 271 17.94 -7.62 -17.40
N ASN A 272 18.52 -7.66 -16.20
CA ASN A 272 18.21 -6.73 -15.11
C ASN A 272 16.73 -6.75 -14.67
N VAL A 273 16.06 -7.89 -14.83
CA VAL A 273 14.75 -8.20 -14.25
C VAL A 273 14.87 -9.36 -13.26
N PRO A 274 13.98 -9.46 -12.26
CA PRO A 274 14.00 -10.58 -11.32
C PRO A 274 13.76 -11.93 -11.98
N SER A 275 14.42 -12.96 -11.47
CA SER A 275 14.02 -14.35 -11.76
C SER A 275 13.00 -14.82 -10.72
N VAL A 276 11.96 -15.48 -11.21
CA VAL A 276 10.94 -16.13 -10.39
C VAL A 276 11.39 -17.55 -10.07
N SER A 277 11.33 -17.94 -8.80
CA SER A 277 11.54 -19.32 -8.38
C SER A 277 10.23 -20.06 -8.15
N TRP A 278 9.23 -19.38 -7.57
CA TRP A 278 7.92 -19.95 -7.29
C TRP A 278 6.84 -18.89 -7.43
N HIS A 279 5.68 -19.26 -7.95
CA HIS A 279 4.51 -18.38 -7.93
C HIS A 279 3.22 -19.19 -8.06
N GLY A 280 2.09 -18.64 -7.63
CA GLY A 280 0.79 -19.31 -7.76
C GLY A 280 -0.31 -18.66 -6.93
N ASP A 281 -1.56 -19.00 -7.27
CA ASP A 281 -2.71 -18.65 -6.45
C ASP A 281 -2.69 -19.46 -5.14
N VAL A 282 -3.13 -18.84 -4.05
CA VAL A 282 -3.08 -19.44 -2.71
C VAL A 282 -4.34 -20.30 -2.50
N PRO A 283 -4.22 -21.60 -2.16
CA PRO A 283 -5.37 -22.43 -1.89
C PRO A 283 -6.02 -22.13 -0.54
N ASN A 284 -7.32 -22.36 -0.41
CA ASN A 284 -8.05 -22.27 0.86
C ASN A 284 -7.51 -23.26 1.89
N ARG A 285 -6.95 -24.38 1.44
CA ARG A 285 -6.28 -25.35 2.30
C ARG A 285 -5.25 -26.14 1.49
N ILE A 286 -4.13 -26.46 2.13
CA ILE A 286 -3.12 -27.37 1.57
C ILE A 286 -3.58 -28.81 1.83
N PRO A 287 -3.71 -29.65 0.80
CA PRO A 287 -4.10 -31.05 0.96
C PRO A 287 -2.95 -31.88 1.57
N ASP A 288 -3.31 -32.91 2.35
CA ASP A 288 -2.34 -33.82 2.97
C ASP A 288 -1.75 -34.85 1.98
N THR A 289 -2.38 -35.01 0.82
CA THR A 289 -2.00 -35.93 -0.25
C THR A 289 -2.01 -35.22 -1.59
N GLU A 290 -1.40 -35.85 -2.61
CA GLU A 290 -1.43 -35.35 -3.96
C GLU A 290 -2.86 -35.07 -4.44
N TYR A 291 -3.13 -33.81 -4.79
CA TYR A 291 -4.45 -33.38 -5.20
C TYR A 291 -4.36 -32.14 -6.09
N HIS A 292 -4.99 -32.20 -7.26
CA HIS A 292 -5.18 -31.02 -8.11
C HIS A 292 -6.27 -30.15 -7.50
N ILE A 293 -5.92 -28.97 -7.00
CA ILE A 293 -6.85 -28.05 -6.34
C ILE A 293 -7.65 -27.29 -7.40
N PRO A 294 -8.98 -27.50 -7.49
CA PRO A 294 -9.80 -26.72 -8.40
C PRO A 294 -9.81 -25.22 -8.05
N ARG A 295 -10.10 -24.37 -9.05
CA ARG A 295 -10.03 -22.92 -8.91
C ARG A 295 -10.96 -22.37 -7.82
N GLU A 296 -12.13 -22.97 -7.63
CA GLU A 296 -13.10 -22.62 -6.58
C GLU A 296 -12.59 -22.85 -5.15
N PHE A 297 -11.53 -23.64 -4.99
CA PHE A 297 -10.86 -23.85 -3.71
C PHE A 297 -9.62 -22.97 -3.54
N MET A 298 -9.38 -22.01 -4.43
CA MET A 298 -8.39 -20.96 -4.22
C MET A 298 -9.00 -19.79 -3.42
N GLN A 299 -8.16 -19.10 -2.67
CA GLN A 299 -8.55 -17.96 -1.86
C GLN A 299 -8.91 -16.78 -2.77
N CYS A 300 -10.16 -16.35 -2.70
CA CYS A 300 -10.69 -15.21 -3.44
C CYS A 300 -11.55 -14.30 -2.57
N SER A 301 -11.69 -13.04 -2.98
CA SER A 301 -12.73 -12.18 -2.43
C SER A 301 -14.11 -12.72 -2.79
N ILE A 302 -15.11 -12.44 -1.94
CA ILE A 302 -16.49 -12.85 -2.22
C ILE A 302 -17.46 -11.68 -2.29
N VAL A 303 -17.09 -10.47 -1.82
CA VAL A 303 -18.04 -9.33 -1.83
C VAL A 303 -18.45 -8.98 -3.26
N ASP A 304 -17.60 -9.23 -4.25
CA ASP A 304 -17.93 -9.05 -5.67
C ASP A 304 -19.08 -9.92 -6.16
N GLU A 305 -19.28 -11.10 -5.56
CA GLU A 305 -20.32 -12.06 -5.99
C GLU A 305 -21.72 -11.56 -5.67
N TYR A 306 -21.84 -10.67 -4.68
CA TYR A 306 -23.12 -10.13 -4.24
C TYR A 306 -23.50 -8.83 -4.94
N CYS A 307 -22.61 -8.18 -5.70
CA CYS A 307 -22.87 -6.86 -6.31
C CYS A 307 -24.12 -6.79 -7.20
N SER A 308 -24.60 -7.94 -7.70
CA SER A 308 -25.80 -8.03 -8.55
C SER A 308 -27.05 -8.48 -7.79
N ASP A 309 -26.95 -8.72 -6.47
CA ASP A 309 -28.07 -9.22 -5.69
C ASP A 309 -29.11 -8.12 -5.42
N PRO A 310 -30.40 -8.47 -5.33
CA PRO A 310 -31.47 -7.50 -5.12
C PRO A 310 -31.39 -6.71 -3.80
N TRP A 311 -30.69 -7.25 -2.80
CA TRP A 311 -30.55 -6.62 -1.49
C TRP A 311 -29.42 -5.59 -1.42
N VAL A 312 -28.61 -5.46 -2.47
CA VAL A 312 -27.50 -4.49 -2.50
C VAL A 312 -28.05 -3.06 -2.60
N SER A 313 -27.73 -2.27 -1.58
CA SER A 313 -28.10 -0.85 -1.50
C SER A 313 -27.15 0.03 -2.28
N ARG A 314 -27.65 1.17 -2.81
CA ARG A 314 -26.80 2.17 -3.46
C ARG A 314 -25.93 2.91 -2.44
N ILE A 315 -24.82 3.49 -2.90
CA ILE A 315 -23.97 4.37 -2.10
C ILE A 315 -23.90 5.73 -2.80
N ALA A 316 -24.36 6.78 -2.13
CA ALA A 316 -24.49 8.13 -2.69
C ALA A 316 -25.24 8.13 -4.04
N GLY A 317 -26.31 7.35 -4.11
CA GLY A 317 -27.12 7.15 -5.33
C GLY A 317 -26.45 6.34 -6.46
N ASN A 318 -25.24 5.79 -6.25
CA ASN A 318 -24.54 4.97 -7.24
C ASN A 318 -24.61 3.49 -6.90
N ASN A 319 -24.61 2.63 -7.93
CA ASN A 319 -24.47 1.19 -7.74
C ASN A 319 -23.09 0.88 -7.15
N VAL A 320 -23.04 -0.11 -6.26
CA VAL A 320 -21.79 -0.58 -5.66
C VAL A 320 -21.11 -1.53 -6.63
N ILE A 321 -19.92 -1.16 -7.09
CA ILE A 321 -19.07 -2.02 -7.91
C ILE A 321 -17.77 -2.24 -7.16
N VAL A 322 -17.44 -3.51 -6.91
CA VAL A 322 -16.17 -3.93 -6.30
C VAL A 322 -15.49 -4.94 -7.20
N GLY A 323 -14.15 -4.92 -7.24
CA GLY A 323 -13.38 -5.86 -8.03
C GLY A 323 -13.27 -7.24 -7.37
N LYS A 324 -13.23 -8.30 -8.18
CA LYS A 324 -12.86 -9.65 -7.72
C LYS A 324 -11.35 -9.76 -7.60
N TYR A 325 -10.87 -10.25 -6.46
CA TYR A 325 -9.45 -10.45 -6.18
C TYR A 325 -9.15 -11.90 -5.84
N TRP A 326 -7.99 -12.38 -6.29
CA TRP A 326 -7.44 -13.70 -6.00
C TRP A 326 -6.16 -13.53 -5.18
N HIS A 327 -6.02 -14.29 -4.11
CA HIS A 327 -4.81 -14.26 -3.31
C HIS A 327 -3.70 -15.00 -4.06
N TYR A 328 -2.53 -14.37 -4.18
CA TYR A 328 -1.44 -14.81 -5.03
C TYR A 328 -0.10 -14.57 -4.34
N ARG A 329 0.82 -15.53 -4.49
CA ARG A 329 2.19 -15.43 -4.00
C ARG A 329 3.18 -15.59 -5.12
N MET A 330 4.29 -14.87 -4.99
CA MET A 330 5.43 -14.96 -5.88
C MET A 330 6.73 -14.84 -5.09
N VAL A 331 7.72 -15.63 -5.46
CA VAL A 331 9.04 -15.68 -4.85
C VAL A 331 10.07 -15.36 -5.93
N LEU A 332 10.88 -14.34 -5.65
CA LEU A 332 11.91 -13.83 -6.52
C LEU A 332 13.29 -14.11 -5.92
N ASN A 333 14.27 -14.44 -6.76
CA ASN A 333 15.64 -14.65 -6.30
C ASN A 333 16.46 -13.34 -6.20
N THR A 334 15.86 -12.22 -6.62
CA THR A 334 16.48 -10.90 -6.59
C THR A 334 16.09 -10.19 -5.30
N VAL A 335 17.05 -10.06 -4.38
CA VAL A 335 16.86 -9.45 -3.07
C VAL A 335 17.89 -8.36 -2.86
N GLY A 336 17.43 -7.17 -2.51
CA GLY A 336 18.29 -6.01 -2.31
C GLY A 336 17.52 -4.80 -1.79
N TYR A 337 18.18 -3.66 -1.79
CA TYR A 337 17.65 -2.41 -1.22
C TYR A 337 17.13 -1.47 -2.30
N GLY A 338 16.07 -0.71 -2.01
CA GLY A 338 15.58 0.31 -2.95
C GLY A 338 16.56 1.49 -3.12
N LEU A 339 16.27 2.36 -4.09
CA LEU A 339 17.09 3.54 -4.40
C LEU A 339 17.25 4.55 -3.24
N ALA A 340 16.42 4.48 -2.19
CA ALA A 340 16.63 5.28 -0.99
C ALA A 340 17.98 4.99 -0.29
N ARG A 341 18.55 3.80 -0.53
CA ARG A 341 19.83 3.34 0.05
C ARG A 341 21.01 3.46 -0.93
N ILE A 342 20.94 4.29 -1.98
CA ILE A 342 22.09 4.55 -2.85
C ILE A 342 23.28 5.10 -2.06
N ASN A 343 24.49 4.75 -2.47
CA ASN A 343 25.73 5.28 -1.90
C ASN A 343 26.11 6.63 -2.50
N GLY A 344 25.69 6.93 -3.72
CA GLY A 344 26.05 8.19 -4.38
C GLY A 344 25.69 8.23 -5.85
N THR A 345 26.26 9.22 -6.54
CA THR A 345 26.03 9.51 -7.96
C THR A 345 26.40 8.34 -8.85
N GLU A 346 27.58 7.72 -8.63
CA GLU A 346 28.03 6.58 -9.42
C GLU A 346 27.00 5.44 -9.41
N GLU A 347 26.59 5.00 -8.23
CA GLU A 347 25.65 3.88 -8.09
C GLU A 347 24.27 4.19 -8.66
N LEU A 348 23.77 5.42 -8.51
CA LEU A 348 22.49 5.82 -9.09
C LEU A 348 22.51 5.74 -10.62
N LEU A 349 23.56 6.26 -11.27
CA LEU A 349 23.65 6.28 -12.72
C LEU A 349 23.91 4.88 -13.30
N HIS A 350 24.70 4.04 -12.61
CA HIS A 350 24.86 2.64 -13.01
C HIS A 350 23.55 1.85 -12.87
N ALA A 351 22.83 1.99 -11.75
CA ALA A 351 21.56 1.30 -11.55
C ALA A 351 20.47 1.77 -12.54
N ALA A 352 20.42 3.06 -12.86
CA ALA A 352 19.52 3.58 -13.88
C ALA A 352 19.88 3.05 -15.28
N TYR A 353 21.17 2.91 -15.60
CA TYR A 353 21.62 2.33 -16.87
C TYR A 353 21.29 0.83 -16.97
N ASP A 354 21.42 0.08 -15.88
CA ASP A 354 20.94 -1.30 -15.78
C ASP A 354 19.43 -1.41 -16.09
N VAL A 355 18.62 -0.51 -15.53
CA VAL A 355 17.16 -0.45 -15.77
C VAL A 355 16.83 -0.01 -17.19
N PHE A 356 17.59 0.92 -17.76
CA PHE A 356 17.48 1.31 -19.17
C PHE A 356 17.61 0.09 -20.09
N HIS A 357 18.59 -0.79 -19.83
CA HIS A 357 18.72 -2.05 -20.58
C HIS A 357 17.55 -3.00 -20.36
N ALA A 358 17.00 -3.09 -19.15
CA ALA A 358 15.81 -3.91 -18.87
C ALA A 358 14.61 -3.45 -19.71
N LEU A 359 14.38 -2.13 -19.78
CA LEU A 359 13.28 -1.53 -20.55
C LEU A 359 13.41 -1.80 -22.05
N ILE A 360 14.59 -1.55 -22.62
CA ILE A 360 14.83 -1.78 -24.04
C ILE A 360 14.72 -3.27 -24.37
N ASN A 361 15.35 -4.15 -23.59
CA ASN A 361 15.31 -5.59 -23.87
C ASN A 361 13.90 -6.16 -23.70
N ALA A 362 13.11 -5.68 -22.72
CA ALA A 362 11.71 -6.09 -22.58
C ALA A 362 10.86 -5.65 -23.78
N HIS A 363 11.09 -4.44 -24.30
CA HIS A 363 10.39 -3.96 -25.48
C HIS A 363 10.80 -4.73 -26.74
N GLU A 364 12.10 -4.88 -26.99
CA GLU A 364 12.64 -5.50 -28.21
C GLU A 364 12.44 -7.01 -28.26
N HIS A 365 12.65 -7.72 -27.15
CA HIS A 365 12.64 -9.19 -27.13
C HIS A 365 11.33 -9.80 -26.64
N ALA A 366 10.53 -9.03 -25.90
CA ALA A 366 9.29 -9.52 -25.30
C ALA A 366 8.05 -8.67 -25.62
N SER A 367 8.19 -7.63 -26.46
CA SER A 367 7.09 -6.74 -26.88
C SER A 367 6.29 -6.24 -25.69
N ARG A 368 6.99 -5.73 -24.66
CA ARG A 368 6.40 -5.37 -23.38
C ARG A 368 6.91 -4.05 -22.83
N LEU A 369 5.99 -3.27 -22.25
CA LEU A 369 6.25 -2.03 -21.52
C LEU A 369 5.96 -2.23 -20.03
N HIS A 370 6.69 -1.53 -19.16
CA HIS A 370 6.54 -1.68 -17.72
C HIS A 370 5.41 -0.81 -17.14
N ARG A 371 5.29 0.45 -17.60
CA ARG A 371 4.22 1.40 -17.24
C ARG A 371 4.16 1.88 -15.79
N ASP A 372 5.14 1.54 -14.95
CA ASP A 372 5.17 1.96 -13.53
C ASP A 372 6.59 2.11 -13.00
N ILE A 373 7.43 2.88 -13.69
CA ILE A 373 8.80 3.15 -13.24
C ILE A 373 8.76 4.11 -12.05
N SER A 374 9.37 3.70 -10.94
CA SER A 374 9.38 4.48 -9.70
C SER A 374 10.61 4.17 -8.85
N VAL A 375 10.88 5.01 -7.86
CA VAL A 375 11.96 4.79 -6.85
C VAL A 375 11.80 3.45 -6.12
N GLY A 376 10.56 3.00 -5.89
CA GLY A 376 10.26 1.74 -5.20
C GLY A 376 10.45 0.50 -6.09
N ASN A 377 10.42 0.67 -7.41
CA ASN A 377 10.48 -0.43 -8.38
C ASN A 377 11.89 -0.68 -8.93
N ILE A 378 12.90 0.01 -8.38
CA ILE A 378 14.31 -0.23 -8.71
C ILE A 378 15.05 -0.69 -7.46
N VAL A 379 15.57 -1.92 -7.53
CA VAL A 379 16.28 -2.57 -6.42
C VAL A 379 17.77 -2.69 -6.75
N LEU A 380 18.60 -2.31 -5.79
CA LEU A 380 20.05 -2.40 -5.81
C LEU A 380 20.50 -3.71 -5.17
N VAL A 381 21.21 -4.54 -5.93
CA VAL A 381 21.69 -5.85 -5.49
C VAL A 381 23.20 -5.93 -5.62
N ARG A 382 23.88 -6.21 -4.51
CA ARG A 382 25.30 -6.57 -4.53
C ARG A 382 25.44 -7.97 -5.09
N GLU A 383 26.30 -8.12 -6.09
CA GLU A 383 26.69 -9.40 -6.68
C GLU A 383 28.14 -9.74 -6.33
N GLN A 384 28.48 -11.03 -6.31
CA GLN A 384 29.87 -11.44 -6.11
C GLN A 384 30.74 -10.94 -7.26
N GLY A 385 31.91 -10.37 -6.94
CA GLY A 385 32.85 -9.85 -7.93
C GLY A 385 32.45 -8.50 -8.55
N ARG A 386 31.44 -7.82 -7.99
CA ARG A 386 31.08 -6.44 -8.38
C ARG A 386 31.17 -5.49 -7.19
N ASP A 387 31.83 -4.36 -7.41
CA ASP A 387 31.99 -3.33 -6.38
C ASP A 387 30.73 -2.47 -6.26
N ILE A 388 30.11 -2.14 -7.39
CA ILE A 388 28.86 -1.37 -7.50
C ILE A 388 27.67 -2.33 -7.53
N ARG A 389 26.62 -2.04 -6.75
CA ARG A 389 25.38 -2.83 -6.78
C ARG A 389 24.69 -2.65 -8.12
N ARG A 390 24.17 -3.75 -8.66
CA ARG A 390 23.43 -3.78 -9.92
C ARG A 390 21.99 -3.33 -9.69
N GLY A 391 21.44 -2.55 -10.62
CA GLY A 391 20.03 -2.19 -10.67
C GLY A 391 19.16 -3.32 -11.26
N TYR A 392 18.04 -3.60 -10.62
CA TYR A 392 16.98 -4.49 -11.12
C TYR A 392 15.64 -3.79 -11.14
N LEU A 393 14.92 -3.94 -12.26
CA LEU A 393 13.56 -3.42 -12.42
C LEU A 393 12.54 -4.47 -11.96
N VAL A 394 11.82 -4.17 -10.88
CA VAL A 394 10.85 -5.06 -10.22
C VAL A 394 9.42 -4.54 -10.38
N ASP A 395 8.43 -5.36 -9.99
CA ASP A 395 6.99 -5.04 -10.00
C ASP A 395 6.38 -4.88 -11.41
N TRP A 396 6.26 -6.00 -12.12
CA TRP A 396 5.76 -6.05 -13.51
C TRP A 396 4.23 -6.21 -13.60
N ASP A 397 3.51 -6.04 -12.50
CA ASP A 397 2.06 -6.24 -12.38
C ASP A 397 1.25 -5.20 -13.19
N ALA A 398 1.81 -4.01 -13.45
CA ALA A 398 1.21 -2.99 -14.32
C ALA A 398 1.65 -3.09 -15.79
N SER A 399 2.53 -4.03 -16.12
CA SER A 399 3.12 -4.16 -17.45
C SER A 399 2.08 -4.53 -18.50
N CYS A 400 2.35 -4.16 -19.74
CA CYS A 400 1.45 -4.41 -20.86
C CYS A 400 2.21 -4.86 -22.09
N LYS A 401 1.61 -5.76 -22.87
CA LYS A 401 2.09 -6.10 -24.21
C LYS A 401 1.97 -4.88 -25.14
N THR A 402 2.81 -4.86 -26.16
CA THR A 402 2.72 -3.86 -27.22
C THR A 402 1.94 -4.40 -28.42
N ASP A 403 1.27 -3.50 -29.13
CA ASP A 403 0.72 -3.77 -30.45
C ASP A 403 1.80 -3.65 -31.54
N ASP A 404 1.40 -3.79 -32.81
CA ASP A 404 2.29 -3.71 -33.98
C ASP A 404 2.96 -2.34 -34.12
N ALA A 405 2.43 -1.29 -33.48
CA ALA A 405 3.02 0.05 -33.46
C ALA A 405 4.01 0.23 -32.30
N GLY A 406 4.23 -0.79 -31.46
CA GLY A 406 5.06 -0.70 -30.28
C GLY A 406 4.40 0.05 -29.10
N GLU A 407 3.10 0.35 -29.19
CA GLU A 407 2.35 1.03 -28.14
C GLU A 407 1.66 0.01 -27.23
N ALA A 408 1.37 0.37 -25.98
CA ALA A 408 0.62 -0.49 -25.07
C ALA A 408 -0.73 -0.90 -25.67
N VAL A 409 -1.07 -2.18 -25.57
CA VAL A 409 -2.40 -2.70 -25.94
C VAL A 409 -3.48 -2.05 -25.07
N ASP A 410 -3.20 -1.87 -23.78
CA ASP A 410 -4.10 -1.19 -22.86
C ASP A 410 -4.03 0.33 -23.05
N VAL A 411 -5.21 0.93 -23.19
CA VAL A 411 -5.36 2.39 -23.22
C VAL A 411 -5.46 2.93 -21.80
N GLY A 412 -4.93 4.13 -21.59
CA GLY A 412 -5.17 4.89 -20.38
C GLY A 412 -3.98 4.93 -19.43
N ARG A 413 -4.17 5.76 -18.40
CA ARG A 413 -3.14 6.12 -17.44
C ARG A 413 -2.85 4.98 -16.45
N ALA A 414 -1.60 4.56 -16.39
CA ALA A 414 -1.06 3.65 -15.38
C ALA A 414 0.25 4.19 -14.81
N GLY A 415 0.58 3.79 -13.58
CA GLY A 415 1.87 4.09 -12.95
C GLY A 415 1.82 5.15 -11.84
N THR A 416 3.00 5.39 -11.26
CA THR A 416 3.21 6.29 -10.12
C THR A 416 3.23 7.76 -10.54
N TRP A 417 2.28 8.56 -10.03
CA TRP A 417 2.05 9.97 -10.42
C TRP A 417 3.32 10.82 -10.51
N LEU A 418 4.17 10.75 -9.49
CA LEU A 418 5.40 11.55 -9.38
C LEU A 418 6.31 11.37 -10.59
N PHE A 419 6.43 10.13 -11.08
CA PHE A 419 7.39 9.74 -12.12
C PHE A 419 6.76 9.66 -13.50
N MET A 420 5.44 9.65 -13.60
CA MET A 420 4.71 9.57 -14.87
C MET A 420 5.14 10.63 -15.90
N SER A 421 5.26 10.25 -17.17
CA SER A 421 5.62 11.16 -18.25
C SER A 421 4.69 12.37 -18.34
N ASN A 422 5.19 13.51 -18.85
CA ASN A 422 4.35 14.71 -19.03
C ASN A 422 3.13 14.42 -19.91
N ARG A 423 3.31 13.59 -20.94
CA ARG A 423 2.23 13.17 -21.84
C ARG A 423 1.15 12.38 -21.11
N MET A 424 1.54 11.46 -20.23
CA MET A 424 0.63 10.63 -19.44
C MET A 424 -0.02 11.39 -18.27
N LEU A 425 0.52 12.54 -17.85
CA LEU A 425 -0.11 13.43 -16.86
C LEU A 425 -1.19 14.35 -17.44
N ALA A 426 -1.28 14.50 -18.76
CA ALA A 426 -2.28 15.34 -19.40
C ALA A 426 -3.72 14.82 -19.18
N ALA A 427 -4.73 15.70 -19.18
CA ALA A 427 -6.15 15.30 -19.00
C ALA A 427 -6.65 14.32 -20.08
N ARG A 428 -6.02 14.33 -21.27
CA ARG A 428 -6.29 13.40 -22.38
C ARG A 428 -5.68 12.01 -22.18
N ALA A 429 -4.88 11.79 -21.14
CA ALA A 429 -4.12 10.55 -20.99
C ALA A 429 -5.00 9.30 -20.80
N VAL A 430 -6.27 9.48 -20.46
CA VAL A 430 -7.27 8.41 -20.38
C VAL A 430 -7.48 7.73 -21.74
N THR A 431 -7.19 8.41 -22.86
CA THR A 431 -7.45 7.91 -24.21
C THR A 431 -6.19 7.66 -25.03
N ILE A 432 -5.00 7.81 -24.44
CA ILE A 432 -3.73 7.58 -25.13
C ILE A 432 -3.11 6.27 -24.66
N LYS A 433 -2.31 5.65 -25.54
CA LYS A 433 -1.52 4.46 -25.22
C LYS A 433 -0.16 4.88 -24.69
N HIS A 434 0.33 4.13 -23.71
CA HIS A 434 1.68 4.28 -23.15
C HIS A 434 2.72 3.75 -24.13
N THR A 435 3.91 4.34 -24.18
CA THR A 435 5.00 3.93 -25.07
C THR A 435 6.30 3.75 -24.30
N LEU A 436 7.32 3.18 -24.95
CA LEU A 436 8.65 3.03 -24.35
C LEU A 436 9.25 4.39 -23.93
N GLN A 437 8.96 5.45 -24.69
CA GLN A 437 9.39 6.81 -24.37
C GLN A 437 8.84 7.29 -23.02
N ASP A 438 7.62 6.91 -22.64
CA ASP A 438 7.08 7.29 -21.32
C ASP A 438 7.78 6.55 -20.18
N ASP A 439 8.16 5.28 -20.37
CA ASP A 439 8.95 4.52 -19.38
C ASP A 439 10.35 5.15 -19.22
N LEU A 440 10.97 5.57 -20.31
CA LEU A 440 12.28 6.24 -20.32
C LEU A 440 12.23 7.66 -19.72
N GLU A 441 11.19 8.45 -20.02
CA GLU A 441 10.95 9.75 -19.38
C GLU A 441 10.72 9.57 -17.87
N SER A 442 10.04 8.49 -17.47
CA SER A 442 9.85 8.15 -16.06
C SER A 442 11.16 7.79 -15.37
N LEU A 443 12.07 7.06 -16.05
CA LEU A 443 13.41 6.76 -15.54
C LEU A 443 14.24 8.03 -15.30
N LEU A 444 14.21 9.01 -16.21
CA LEU A 444 14.81 10.33 -15.99
C LEU A 444 14.29 10.98 -14.71
N TYR A 445 12.98 10.96 -14.51
CA TYR A 445 12.38 11.56 -13.32
C TYR A 445 12.73 10.82 -12.04
N VAL A 446 12.91 9.51 -12.08
CA VAL A 446 13.44 8.76 -10.93
C VAL A 446 14.86 9.20 -10.58
N VAL A 447 15.75 9.34 -11.57
CA VAL A 447 17.13 9.83 -11.35
C VAL A 447 17.11 11.26 -10.78
N LEU A 448 16.33 12.16 -11.39
CA LEU A 448 16.22 13.55 -10.94
C LEU A 448 15.65 13.65 -9.51
N TYR A 449 14.65 12.83 -9.18
CA TYR A 449 14.08 12.78 -7.85
C TYR A 449 15.09 12.28 -6.81
N CYS A 450 15.85 11.22 -7.13
CA CYS A 450 16.92 10.75 -6.26
C CYS A 450 18.03 11.80 -6.11
N ALA A 451 18.36 12.54 -7.17
CA ALA A 451 19.32 13.64 -7.10
C ALA A 451 18.87 14.77 -6.14
N PHE A 452 17.57 15.06 -6.09
CA PHE A 452 17.01 16.05 -5.17
C PHE A 452 16.94 15.58 -3.71
N LEU A 453 16.79 14.27 -3.46
CA LEU A 453 16.61 13.78 -2.09
C LEU A 453 17.89 13.23 -1.47
N TYR A 454 18.79 12.70 -2.28
CA TYR A 454 19.89 11.86 -1.82
C TYR A 454 21.27 12.28 -2.33
N LEU A 455 21.40 13.31 -3.18
CA LEU A 455 22.69 13.77 -3.73
C LEU A 455 22.94 15.27 -3.46
N PRO A 456 24.20 15.75 -3.53
CA PRO A 456 24.53 17.12 -3.19
C PRO A 456 23.96 18.15 -4.18
N HIS A 457 23.35 19.20 -3.65
CA HIS A 457 22.89 20.36 -4.43
C HIS A 457 22.76 21.64 -3.60
N ASN A 458 22.60 22.78 -4.25
CA ASN A 458 22.53 24.11 -3.61
C ASN A 458 21.13 24.60 -3.21
N LEU A 459 20.08 23.79 -3.36
CA LEU A 459 18.73 24.22 -2.97
C LEU A 459 18.57 24.33 -1.45
N SER A 460 17.90 25.39 -1.00
CA SER A 460 17.44 25.48 0.39
C SER A 460 16.31 24.47 0.63
N LYS A 461 16.04 24.10 1.89
CA LYS A 461 14.91 23.23 2.25
C LYS A 461 13.56 23.73 1.69
N GLN A 462 13.34 25.05 1.69
CA GLN A 462 12.11 25.65 1.17
C GLN A 462 12.02 25.58 -0.36
N ASP A 463 13.15 25.79 -1.04
CA ASP A 463 13.20 25.72 -2.50
C ASP A 463 13.10 24.27 -2.99
N LEU A 464 13.74 23.32 -2.28
CA LEU A 464 13.61 21.89 -2.53
C LEU A 464 12.15 21.46 -2.40
N PHE A 465 11.50 21.78 -1.27
CA PHE A 465 10.08 21.48 -1.05
C PHE A 465 9.19 22.06 -2.15
N ARG A 466 9.42 23.32 -2.53
CA ARG A 466 8.67 23.97 -3.61
C ARG A 466 8.91 23.28 -4.96
N THR A 467 10.16 22.90 -5.24
CA THR A 467 10.56 22.27 -6.50
C THR A 467 9.92 20.89 -6.63
N VAL A 468 10.06 20.04 -5.61
CA VAL A 468 9.47 18.70 -5.61
C VAL A 468 7.96 18.78 -5.76
N ARG A 469 7.31 19.68 -5.01
CA ARG A 469 5.86 19.87 -5.08
C ARG A 469 5.37 20.33 -6.46
N LEU A 470 6.01 21.35 -7.05
CA LEU A 470 5.57 21.90 -8.34
C LEU A 470 5.92 21.00 -9.53
N PHE A 471 7.03 20.27 -9.43
CA PHE A 471 7.53 19.44 -10.51
C PHE A 471 6.91 18.03 -10.51
N PHE A 472 6.87 17.37 -9.36
CA PHE A 472 6.46 15.96 -9.24
C PHE A 472 5.03 15.79 -8.72
N GLU A 473 4.59 16.64 -7.77
CA GLU A 473 3.31 16.42 -7.07
C GLU A 473 2.12 17.19 -7.67
N ASP A 474 2.34 18.10 -8.64
CA ASP A 474 1.28 18.93 -9.21
C ASP A 474 0.15 18.05 -9.78
N ALA A 475 -1.03 18.16 -9.17
CA ALA A 475 -2.24 17.45 -9.53
C ALA A 475 -3.45 18.37 -9.40
N ARG A 476 -4.23 18.49 -10.48
CA ARG A 476 -5.36 19.41 -10.62
C ARG A 476 -6.54 18.69 -11.26
N PHE A 477 -7.75 18.98 -10.81
CA PHE A 477 -8.96 18.50 -11.48
C PHE A 477 -9.33 19.46 -12.62
N ILE A 478 -9.28 18.97 -13.86
CA ILE A 478 -9.62 19.68 -15.08
C ILE A 478 -10.72 18.87 -15.79
N ASN A 479 -11.89 19.47 -15.99
CA ASN A 479 -13.05 18.82 -16.65
C ASN A 479 -13.42 17.46 -16.05
N GLY A 480 -13.42 17.35 -14.71
CA GLY A 480 -13.73 16.10 -14.00
C GLY A 480 -12.61 15.07 -13.96
N ARG A 481 -11.45 15.34 -14.58
CA ARG A 481 -10.30 14.43 -14.63
C ARG A 481 -9.09 15.01 -13.92
N ILE A 482 -8.29 14.16 -13.28
CA ILE A 482 -7.03 14.60 -12.68
C ILE A 482 -6.00 14.79 -13.80
N ALA A 483 -5.30 15.91 -13.80
CA ALA A 483 -4.22 16.24 -14.71
C ALA A 483 -3.09 16.97 -13.97
N GLY A 484 -1.87 16.92 -14.51
CA GLY A 484 -0.70 17.55 -13.93
C GLY A 484 0.39 17.78 -14.96
N GLY A 485 1.64 17.81 -14.50
CA GLY A 485 2.82 17.85 -15.38
C GLY A 485 3.26 19.25 -15.82
N GLN A 486 2.62 20.32 -15.35
CA GLN A 486 3.02 21.68 -15.75
C GLN A 486 4.49 21.97 -15.43
N GLY A 487 4.97 21.58 -14.23
CA GLY A 487 6.37 21.76 -13.88
C GLY A 487 7.34 20.97 -14.77
N LYS A 488 6.95 19.77 -15.20
CA LYS A 488 7.70 18.94 -16.15
C LYS A 488 7.77 19.61 -17.52
N LEU A 489 6.64 20.13 -18.02
CA LEU A 489 6.56 20.86 -19.28
C LEU A 489 7.41 22.16 -19.26
N ASP A 490 7.34 22.93 -18.18
CA ASP A 490 8.15 24.14 -18.00
C ASP A 490 9.65 23.80 -18.02
N ASN A 491 10.03 22.66 -17.42
CA ASN A 491 11.41 22.21 -17.42
C ASN A 491 11.86 21.62 -18.77
N ALA A 492 10.99 20.89 -19.45
CA ALA A 492 11.23 20.41 -20.80
C ALA A 492 11.46 21.57 -21.77
N SER A 493 10.77 22.70 -21.57
CA SER A 493 10.84 23.87 -22.47
C SER A 493 12.02 24.80 -22.17
N SER A 494 12.30 25.08 -20.88
CA SER A 494 13.25 26.13 -20.49
C SER A 494 14.19 25.73 -19.35
N ARG A 495 14.17 24.46 -18.93
CA ARG A 495 14.94 23.94 -17.79
C ARG A 495 14.68 24.73 -16.50
N THR A 496 13.44 25.22 -16.32
CA THR A 496 13.04 26.12 -15.22
C THR A 496 13.47 25.62 -13.84
N TYR A 497 13.36 24.32 -13.58
CA TYR A 497 13.60 23.73 -12.26
C TYR A 497 14.99 23.11 -12.12
N THR A 498 15.65 22.74 -13.22
CA THR A 498 16.98 22.10 -13.17
C THR A 498 18.14 23.06 -13.47
N LYS A 499 17.94 24.11 -14.28
CA LYS A 499 18.96 25.12 -14.59
C LYS A 499 19.53 25.88 -13.38
N PRO A 500 18.73 26.30 -12.36
CA PRO A 500 19.27 27.04 -11.22
C PRO A 500 19.98 26.13 -10.21
N VAL A 501 19.87 24.80 -10.37
CA VAL A 501 20.39 23.82 -9.43
C VAL A 501 21.83 23.45 -9.79
N LYS A 502 22.72 23.52 -8.81
CA LYS A 502 24.11 23.11 -8.91
C LYS A 502 24.27 21.71 -8.33
N PHE A 503 24.13 20.71 -9.19
CA PHE A 503 24.56 19.34 -8.92
C PHE A 503 26.08 19.21 -9.11
N ASN A 504 26.67 18.06 -8.76
CA ASN A 504 28.02 17.74 -9.21
C ASN A 504 28.08 17.75 -10.75
N ALA A 505 29.27 18.06 -11.30
CA ALA A 505 29.41 18.33 -12.73
C ALA A 505 29.01 17.13 -13.62
N PRO A 506 29.46 15.89 -13.34
CA PRO A 506 29.05 14.73 -14.14
C PRO A 506 27.53 14.51 -14.11
N LEU A 507 26.89 14.56 -12.94
CA LEU A 507 25.44 14.38 -12.84
C LEU A 507 24.69 15.47 -13.62
N LYS A 508 25.15 16.72 -13.55
CA LYS A 508 24.54 17.83 -14.30
C LYS A 508 24.65 17.62 -15.81
N GLU A 509 25.82 17.21 -16.29
CA GLU A 509 26.06 16.89 -17.70
C GLU A 509 25.15 15.75 -18.18
N TRP A 510 25.07 14.67 -17.41
CA TRP A 510 24.21 13.54 -17.71
C TRP A 510 22.73 13.95 -17.76
N LEU A 511 22.26 14.70 -16.75
CA LEU A 511 20.88 15.19 -16.70
C LEU A 511 20.56 16.09 -17.89
N ASP A 512 21.46 17.00 -18.26
CA ASP A 512 21.24 17.89 -19.41
C ASP A 512 21.17 17.10 -20.71
N ALA A 513 22.11 16.18 -20.94
CA ALA A 513 22.11 15.32 -22.13
C ALA A 513 20.82 14.49 -22.22
N PHE A 514 20.42 13.82 -21.13
CA PHE A 514 19.20 13.00 -21.13
C PHE A 514 17.93 13.84 -21.32
N MET A 515 17.85 15.02 -20.69
CA MET A 515 16.74 15.96 -20.91
C MET A 515 16.71 16.48 -22.35
N ASP A 516 17.87 16.70 -22.98
CA ASP A 516 17.97 17.14 -24.38
C ASP A 516 17.54 16.03 -25.35
N TYR A 517 17.84 14.76 -25.05
CA TYR A 517 17.25 13.61 -25.76
C TYR A 517 15.73 13.58 -25.60
N CYS A 518 15.19 13.82 -24.40
CA CYS A 518 13.75 13.78 -24.17
C CYS A 518 13.00 14.92 -24.85
N ASN A 519 13.53 16.15 -24.75
CA ASN A 519 12.98 17.34 -25.38
C ASN A 519 14.08 18.40 -25.58
N PRO A 520 14.65 18.53 -26.79
CA PRO A 520 15.72 19.49 -27.05
C PRO A 520 15.19 20.93 -26.91
N PRO A 521 15.97 21.88 -26.36
CA PRO A 521 15.55 23.27 -26.27
C PRO A 521 15.30 23.87 -27.66
N ASN A 522 14.21 24.64 -27.82
CA ASN A 522 13.81 25.28 -29.08
C ASN A 522 15.00 25.93 -29.82
N GLY A 523 15.37 25.39 -31.00
CA GLY A 523 16.31 26.03 -31.92
C GLY A 523 17.46 25.19 -32.48
N MET A 524 17.67 23.96 -32.01
CA MET A 524 18.61 23.02 -32.66
C MET A 524 17.80 22.02 -33.50
N PRO A 525 17.84 22.09 -34.84
CA PRO A 525 17.34 20.97 -35.65
C PRO A 525 18.27 19.79 -35.37
N MET A 526 17.75 18.78 -34.65
CA MET A 526 18.35 17.45 -34.72
C MET A 526 18.25 17.03 -36.19
N SER A 527 19.38 16.84 -36.85
CA SER A 527 19.41 16.33 -38.20
C SER A 527 18.95 14.87 -38.17
N GLY A 528 17.67 14.60 -38.43
CA GLY A 528 17.14 13.23 -38.48
C GLY A 528 15.77 13.09 -37.81
N GLU A 529 15.17 11.91 -38.02
CA GLU A 529 13.92 11.48 -37.39
C GLU A 529 13.98 11.61 -35.85
N ASP A 530 12.81 11.63 -35.21
CA ASP A 530 12.59 11.80 -33.75
C ASP A 530 13.75 11.24 -32.88
N PRO A 531 14.41 12.00 -31.98
CA PRO A 531 15.55 11.50 -31.18
C PRO A 531 15.27 10.20 -30.39
N TRP A 532 14.00 9.85 -30.20
CA TRP A 532 13.57 8.56 -29.66
C TRP A 532 13.66 7.37 -30.63
N THR A 533 13.85 7.60 -31.94
CA THR A 533 14.05 6.58 -32.97
C THR A 533 15.47 6.02 -33.01
N GLU A 534 16.45 6.71 -32.42
CA GLU A 534 17.84 6.26 -32.33
C GLU A 534 18.26 5.94 -30.88
N LEU A 535 17.56 5.02 -30.20
CA LEU A 535 17.93 4.55 -28.85
C LEU A 535 19.38 4.05 -28.74
N GLN A 536 19.97 3.64 -29.86
CA GLN A 536 21.38 3.28 -29.95
C GLN A 536 22.32 4.45 -29.63
N LEU A 537 21.98 5.69 -29.98
CA LEU A 537 22.76 6.88 -29.64
C LEU A 537 22.73 7.16 -28.14
N LEU A 538 21.54 7.11 -27.53
CA LEU A 538 21.40 7.29 -26.09
C LEU A 538 22.13 6.19 -25.31
N ASN A 539 22.01 4.94 -25.75
CA ASN A 539 22.73 3.82 -25.17
C ASN A 539 24.26 4.01 -25.27
N LYS A 540 24.76 4.41 -26.45
CA LYS A 540 26.18 4.66 -26.67
C LYS A 540 26.69 5.82 -25.82
N PHE A 541 25.98 6.94 -25.81
CA PHE A 541 26.29 8.09 -24.95
C PHE A 541 26.43 7.67 -23.49
N TRP A 542 25.44 6.93 -22.96
CA TRP A 542 25.44 6.54 -21.56
C TRP A 542 26.55 5.53 -21.25
N ALA A 543 26.81 4.57 -22.14
CA ALA A 543 27.93 3.64 -22.01
C ALA A 543 29.29 4.37 -21.96
N ASP A 544 29.53 5.26 -22.94
CA ASP A 544 30.75 6.05 -23.04
C ASP A 544 30.89 6.98 -21.82
N PHE A 545 29.78 7.57 -21.35
CA PHE A 545 29.74 8.43 -20.16
C PHE A 545 30.19 7.68 -18.90
N LEU A 546 29.62 6.49 -18.62
CA LEU A 546 30.01 5.69 -17.46
C LEU A 546 31.46 5.19 -17.54
N GLN A 547 32.01 5.04 -18.74
CA GLN A 547 33.40 4.59 -18.94
C GLN A 547 34.41 5.73 -18.81
N THR A 548 34.06 6.94 -19.24
CA THR A 548 35.01 8.06 -19.39
C THR A 548 34.96 9.05 -18.25
N HIS A 549 33.81 9.20 -17.57
CA HIS A 549 33.65 10.12 -16.46
C HIS A 549 34.03 9.46 -15.14
N THR A 550 34.79 10.17 -14.31
CA THR A 550 34.94 9.80 -12.89
C THR A 550 33.71 10.30 -12.14
N LEU A 551 32.88 9.36 -11.67
CA LEU A 551 31.67 9.67 -10.91
C LEU A 551 31.97 9.69 -9.41
N GLU A 552 31.32 10.61 -8.70
CA GLU A 552 31.48 10.72 -7.25
C GLU A 552 30.96 9.45 -6.56
N GLN A 553 31.80 8.89 -5.69
CA GLN A 553 31.49 7.72 -4.86
C GLN A 553 31.18 8.18 -3.44
N ASN A 554 30.18 7.57 -2.81
CA ASN A 554 29.83 7.84 -1.41
C ASN A 554 29.45 9.31 -1.13
N ASP A 555 28.94 10.04 -2.14
CA ASP A 555 28.50 11.44 -2.01
C ASP A 555 27.04 11.59 -1.54
N ARG A 556 26.42 10.51 -1.05
CA ARG A 556 25.04 10.54 -0.56
C ARG A 556 24.83 11.63 0.49
N GLN A 557 23.86 12.50 0.25
CA GLN A 557 23.38 13.53 1.17
C GLN A 557 21.85 13.46 1.27
N VAL A 558 21.32 13.15 2.45
CA VAL A 558 19.87 13.12 2.69
C VAL A 558 19.35 14.53 2.98
N HIS A 559 18.42 15.02 2.17
CA HIS A 559 17.82 16.35 2.34
C HIS A 559 16.41 16.26 2.90
N GLU A 560 16.13 16.85 4.06
CA GLU A 560 14.81 16.76 4.71
C GLU A 560 13.62 17.09 3.76
N HIS A 561 12.77 16.09 3.49
CA HIS A 561 11.56 16.22 2.69
C HIS A 561 10.46 15.30 3.25
N LEU A 562 9.18 15.64 3.03
CA LEU A 562 8.02 14.86 3.49
C LEU A 562 7.97 13.41 2.96
N HIS A 563 8.72 13.11 1.90
CA HIS A 563 8.76 11.77 1.27
C HIS A 563 9.95 10.94 1.73
N ILE A 564 10.84 11.51 2.56
CA ILE A 564 11.90 10.73 3.20
C ILE A 564 11.31 10.16 4.46
N THR A 565 11.20 8.84 4.45
CA THR A 565 10.68 8.08 5.57
C THR A 565 11.75 7.22 6.23
N ASP A 566 12.97 7.34 5.72
CA ASP A 566 14.18 6.70 6.21
C ASP A 566 14.75 7.55 7.35
N GLU A 567 14.05 7.59 8.50
CA GLU A 567 14.68 7.98 9.76
C GLU A 567 15.65 6.85 10.15
N CYS A 568 16.85 6.85 9.57
CA CYS A 568 17.98 6.17 10.17
C CYS A 568 18.23 6.86 11.52
N GLU A 569 17.76 6.26 12.62
CA GLU A 569 17.88 6.84 13.95
C GLU A 569 19.34 7.15 14.26
N ASP A 570 19.63 8.42 14.53
CA ASP A 570 20.87 8.86 15.14
C ASP A 570 20.97 8.19 16.53
N PRO A 571 22.03 7.39 16.84
CA PRO A 571 22.11 6.58 18.06
C PRO A 571 22.04 7.37 19.39
N ALA A 572 21.97 8.70 19.34
CA ALA A 572 21.94 9.59 20.50
C ALA A 572 20.54 9.96 21.03
N GLN A 573 19.41 9.53 20.42
CA GLN A 573 18.08 9.86 20.94
C GLN A 573 17.13 8.66 21.04
N PRO A 574 16.90 8.10 22.25
CA PRO A 574 15.88 7.09 22.46
C PRO A 574 14.51 7.75 22.70
N GLY A 575 13.51 7.46 21.86
CA GLY A 575 12.10 7.62 22.26
C GLY A 575 11.10 8.24 21.28
N ARG A 576 11.22 8.05 19.96
CA ARG A 576 10.11 8.36 19.03
C ARG A 576 9.54 7.10 18.41
N SER A 577 8.22 7.04 18.34
CA SER A 577 7.47 5.97 17.69
C SER A 577 7.72 6.00 16.19
N VAL A 578 8.20 4.87 15.67
CA VAL A 578 8.43 4.61 14.24
C VAL A 578 7.14 4.83 13.45
N SER A 579 7.09 5.86 12.60
CA SER A 579 6.07 6.00 11.55
C SER A 579 6.64 5.35 10.28
N SER A 580 6.24 4.11 10.01
CA SER A 580 6.54 3.45 8.74
C SER A 580 5.61 4.01 7.66
N ASP A 581 5.85 5.23 7.24
CA ASP A 581 5.35 5.65 5.94
C ASP A 581 6.39 5.15 4.93
N VAL A 582 5.99 4.43 3.90
CA VAL A 582 6.86 4.05 2.79
C VAL A 582 6.18 4.64 1.58
N ILE A 583 6.96 5.23 0.68
CA ILE A 583 6.51 5.64 -0.64
C ILE A 583 5.68 4.48 -1.19
N SER A 584 4.38 4.73 -1.34
CA SER A 584 3.38 3.76 -1.76
C SER A 584 3.89 2.97 -2.97
N LEU A 585 4.32 1.73 -2.73
CA LEU A 585 4.43 0.72 -3.79
C LEU A 585 3.00 0.41 -4.21
N GLY A 586 2.55 1.11 -5.24
CA GLY A 586 1.24 0.95 -5.85
C GLY A 586 0.08 1.52 -5.02
N LYS A 587 -0.42 2.69 -5.43
CA LYS A 587 -1.76 2.85 -6.01
C LYS A 587 -2.24 4.31 -5.94
N ARG A 588 -2.51 4.88 -7.12
CA ARG A 588 -3.89 5.17 -7.58
C ARG A 588 -3.98 4.79 -9.06
N PRO A 589 -4.39 3.56 -9.43
CA PRO A 589 -5.19 3.41 -10.63
C PRO A 589 -6.51 4.09 -10.30
N SER A 590 -6.83 5.16 -11.02
CA SER A 590 -8.24 5.50 -11.22
C SER A 590 -8.85 4.30 -11.95
N GLU A 591 -9.59 3.46 -11.21
CA GLU A 591 -10.61 2.61 -11.81
C GLU A 591 -11.65 3.56 -12.43
N GLU A 592 -11.37 4.07 -13.62
CA GLU A 592 -12.41 4.62 -14.48
C GLU A 592 -13.13 3.43 -15.09
N TYR A 593 -14.30 3.13 -14.52
CA TYR A 593 -15.30 2.27 -15.13
C TYR A 593 -15.52 2.73 -16.57
N GLY A 594 -15.33 1.81 -17.53
CA GLY A 594 -15.75 2.02 -18.90
C GLY A 594 -17.24 2.33 -18.92
N VAL A 595 -17.60 3.56 -19.27
CA VAL A 595 -18.99 3.93 -19.55
C VAL A 595 -19.25 3.55 -20.99
N ASP A 596 -20.00 2.47 -21.20
CA ASP A 596 -20.62 2.18 -22.47
C ASP A 596 -21.64 3.28 -22.80
N ASP A 597 -21.50 3.80 -24.02
CA ASP A 597 -22.19 4.97 -24.54
C ASP A 597 -23.64 4.62 -24.92
N ALA A 598 -24.59 4.86 -24.01
CA ALA A 598 -26.02 4.79 -24.30
C ALA A 598 -26.62 6.21 -24.39
N ARG A 599 -26.74 6.69 -25.65
CA ARG A 599 -27.47 7.90 -26.04
C ARG A 599 -28.86 7.99 -25.41
N ILE A 600 -29.10 9.00 -24.57
CA ILE A 600 -30.44 9.50 -24.28
C ILE A 600 -30.48 11.02 -24.45
N THR A 601 -31.08 11.46 -25.55
CA THR A 601 -31.47 12.84 -25.82
C THR A 601 -32.51 13.34 -24.81
N LYS A 602 -32.22 14.40 -24.04
CA LYS A 602 -33.26 15.20 -23.38
C LYS A 602 -33.06 16.71 -23.63
N LYS A 603 -34.20 17.31 -24.00
CA LYS A 603 -34.38 18.67 -24.53
C LYS A 603 -34.06 19.75 -23.49
N SER A 604 -33.34 20.78 -23.94
CA SER A 604 -33.09 22.02 -23.22
C SER A 604 -34.36 22.89 -23.14
N ARG A 605 -34.67 23.39 -21.94
CA ARG A 605 -35.54 24.56 -21.72
C ARG A 605 -34.73 25.64 -20.99
N ARG A 606 -34.64 26.80 -21.64
CA ARG A 606 -34.05 28.06 -21.13
C ARG A 606 -34.95 28.71 -20.07
N ALA A 607 -34.33 29.29 -19.03
CA ALA A 607 -34.72 30.55 -18.39
C ALA A 607 -33.48 31.05 -17.60
N ALA A 608 -32.77 32.09 -18.07
CA ALA A 608 -32.96 33.53 -17.77
C ALA A 608 -32.17 33.98 -16.52
N ALA A 609 -31.28 34.94 -16.75
CA ALA A 609 -30.28 35.46 -15.82
C ALA A 609 -30.76 36.73 -15.06
N VAL A 610 -29.87 37.24 -14.18
CA VAL A 610 -29.70 38.62 -13.64
C VAL A 610 -29.93 38.73 -12.12
N PRO A 611 -29.15 39.49 -11.31
CA PRO A 611 -27.69 39.68 -11.24
C PRO A 611 -27.12 39.64 -9.77
N ALA A 612 -25.79 39.64 -9.60
CA ALA A 612 -25.14 39.86 -8.29
C ALA A 612 -25.15 41.35 -7.88
N PRO A 613 -25.01 41.68 -6.57
CA PRO A 613 -23.77 42.37 -6.19
C PRO A 613 -23.20 42.10 -4.76
N MET A 614 -21.86 42.21 -4.72
CA MET A 614 -20.98 42.80 -3.69
C MET A 614 -20.72 42.15 -2.30
N ARG A 615 -19.45 41.75 -2.11
CA ARG A 615 -18.67 41.70 -0.83
C ARG A 615 -18.42 43.15 -0.33
N PRO A 616 -18.09 43.45 0.97
CA PRO A 616 -17.01 42.76 1.69
C PRO A 616 -16.92 42.83 3.25
N LEU A 617 -15.84 42.20 3.77
CA LEU A 617 -15.02 42.47 4.96
C LEU A 617 -15.24 41.73 6.30
N ARG A 618 -14.08 41.23 6.79
CA ARG A 618 -13.76 40.65 8.10
C ARG A 618 -13.90 41.68 9.22
N ARG A 619 -14.18 41.22 10.44
CA ARG A 619 -13.87 41.98 11.66
C ARG A 619 -13.60 41.07 12.86
N SER A 620 -12.33 40.71 13.02
CA SER A 620 -11.68 40.74 14.33
C SER A 620 -11.78 42.17 14.90
N GLU A 621 -11.96 42.27 16.22
CA GLU A 621 -12.03 43.49 17.04
C GLU A 621 -13.42 44.14 17.26
N ARG A 622 -14.09 43.69 18.33
CA ARG A 622 -14.69 44.55 19.38
C ARG A 622 -14.59 43.81 20.73
N ILE A 623 -13.56 44.11 21.54
CA ILE A 623 -13.62 44.82 22.85
C ILE A 623 -14.37 44.00 23.91
N ARG A 624 -13.76 43.36 24.93
CA ARG A 624 -12.81 43.83 25.96
C ARG A 624 -13.33 45.05 26.75
N GLY A 625 -14.26 44.80 27.67
CA GLY A 625 -14.63 45.79 28.69
C GLY A 625 -15.92 45.46 29.42
N GLN A 626 -15.82 44.64 30.48
CA GLN A 626 -16.45 44.91 31.77
C GLN A 626 -15.96 43.88 32.79
N GLN A 627 -14.98 44.30 33.58
CA GLN A 627 -14.75 43.77 34.91
C GLN A 627 -15.90 44.24 35.79
N GLU A 628 -16.42 43.36 36.65
CA GLU A 628 -16.60 43.66 38.07
C GLU A 628 -16.75 42.37 38.87
N ARG A 629 -15.86 42.19 39.85
CA ARG A 629 -15.95 41.26 40.99
C ARG A 629 -16.29 42.12 42.22
N PRO A 630 -16.95 41.57 43.24
CA PRO A 630 -16.20 41.08 44.42
C PRO A 630 -16.77 39.74 44.95
N LYS A 631 -15.96 38.71 45.27
CA LYS A 631 -15.18 38.42 46.51
C LYS A 631 -16.01 38.37 47.81
N LEU A 632 -16.12 37.16 48.41
CA LEU A 632 -15.90 36.73 49.83
C LEU A 632 -16.69 35.41 50.08
N THR A 633 -16.33 34.40 50.88
CA THR A 633 -15.17 34.08 51.73
C THR A 633 -15.18 32.56 52.03
N ARG A 634 -14.00 32.03 52.31
CA ARG A 634 -13.67 30.69 52.84
C ARG A 634 -14.31 30.43 54.21
N LEU A 635 -14.68 29.18 54.52
CA LEU A 635 -14.60 28.63 55.86
C LEU A 635 -14.36 27.11 55.82
N THR A 636 -13.18 26.73 56.32
CA THR A 636 -12.74 25.38 56.68
C THR A 636 -13.29 24.98 58.04
N ARG A 637 -13.65 23.70 58.24
CA ARG A 637 -13.45 23.02 59.54
C ARG A 637 -13.38 21.49 59.40
N SER A 638 -12.28 20.96 59.91
CA SER A 638 -11.98 19.57 60.25
C SER A 638 -12.66 19.13 61.56
N VAL A 639 -12.64 17.80 61.82
CA VAL A 639 -12.65 17.01 63.09
C VAL A 639 -13.62 15.82 62.90
N ALA A 640 -13.20 14.58 62.64
CA ALA A 640 -12.52 13.54 63.45
C ALA A 640 -13.45 12.64 64.31
N ARG A 641 -13.15 11.32 64.23
CA ARG A 641 -13.45 10.17 65.14
C ARG A 641 -14.80 9.41 65.06
N GLU A 642 -14.76 8.22 64.42
CA GLU A 642 -14.88 6.84 64.99
C GLU A 642 -15.87 6.53 66.16
N PRO A 643 -16.20 5.25 66.47
CA PRO A 643 -16.86 4.19 65.70
C PRO A 643 -18.02 3.53 66.51
N THR A 644 -18.92 2.71 65.92
CA THR A 644 -19.68 1.74 66.76
C THR A 644 -19.97 0.42 66.06
N LYS A 645 -19.61 -0.64 66.80
CA LYS A 645 -19.80 -2.08 66.56
C LYS A 645 -21.25 -2.53 66.82
N CYS A 646 -21.46 -3.82 66.52
CA CYS A 646 -22.55 -4.75 66.87
C CYS A 646 -23.71 -4.80 65.86
N ARG A 647 -24.21 -5.98 65.45
CA ARG A 647 -24.21 -7.28 66.13
C ARG A 647 -24.46 -8.41 65.13
N MET A 648 -23.91 -9.57 65.50
CA MET A 648 -24.10 -10.89 64.91
C MET A 648 -25.57 -11.31 64.75
N SER A 649 -25.85 -12.12 63.74
CA SER A 649 -26.51 -13.41 63.98
C SER A 649 -25.97 -14.48 63.02
N ARG A 650 -25.54 -15.58 63.65
CA ARG A 650 -25.25 -16.87 63.02
C ARG A 650 -26.55 -17.65 62.89
N ARG A 651 -26.64 -18.46 61.84
CA ARG A 651 -27.28 -19.78 61.68
C ARG A 651 -27.13 -20.13 60.20
N ASP A 652 -26.93 -21.34 59.73
CA ASP A 652 -26.40 -22.60 60.23
C ASP A 652 -26.32 -23.50 58.97
N THR A 653 -25.27 -24.34 58.85
CA THR A 653 -25.25 -25.71 58.25
C THR A 653 -26.28 -26.09 57.16
N GLN A 654 -25.93 -26.63 55.98
CA GLN A 654 -25.43 -28.01 55.70
C GLN A 654 -25.33 -28.12 54.14
N ALA A 655 -24.21 -28.52 53.53
CA ALA A 655 -23.79 -29.89 53.14
C ALA A 655 -24.51 -30.54 51.93
N ALA A 656 -23.68 -31.19 51.08
CA ALA A 656 -23.93 -32.15 49.96
C ALA A 656 -23.82 -31.53 48.55
N ARG A 657 -22.85 -31.80 47.66
CA ARG A 657 -22.15 -33.01 47.15
C ARG A 657 -23.05 -34.04 46.43
N ARG A 658 -22.71 -34.27 45.15
CA ARG A 658 -23.18 -35.30 44.17
C ARG A 658 -24.54 -34.96 43.53
N LYS A 659 -24.73 -35.01 42.22
CA LYS A 659 -24.13 -35.80 41.13
C LYS A 659 -23.97 -34.95 39.87
#